data_AF-A0A848M136-F1
#
_entry.id   AF-A0A848M136-F1
#
_cell.length_a   1.000
_cell.length_b   1.000
_cell.length_c   1.000
_cell.angle_alpha   90.00
_cell.angle_beta   90.00
_cell.angle_gamma   90.00
#
_symmetry.space_group_name_H-M   'P 1'
#
loop_
_entity.id
_entity.type
_entity.pdbx_description
1 polymer ?
#
loop_
_entity_poly.entity_id
_entity_poly.type
_entity_poly.pdbx_seq_one_letter_code
_entity_poly.pdbx_strand_id
1 'polypeptide(L)'
;MNKTGISRIGKRMFAAMLASGLLFTASPWTSYADVETASTVTAANQAAAVSLSSTDETLRFTETKKVMKGTPYKVSISSATDLDSAAGKFVVDYDASLFDFDSAEPVDPSIRVVGTREQNGKLTLVTMQSNGAVKAGQPVFTLTFNPKRAAAGSQFKAAAEMALPSGGTIEPSQGTVLGIKGDLTGDNIVDIQDLSLLSAHNGATSASGDWEQIKAADFNGDGAIRLYDLTAMGNIIAFQSGSSVDLAELSVREIQNTMEAGTLTAVELVTGYLERIAKYDKQGPSINSMITINSDALRIASLLDAERMHSGSRGLMHGIPVIVKDNYNTIGMPTSAGCTCLKDNYTLTDAQMVEQLRDGGAIILGKANLHEFALGLSTVSSLGGQTLNPYDLTKNPGGSSGGTGAAIAANFAVLGLGTDTGGSIRIPSSYNNLVGLRPTIGLTSREGIVPLALSQDTGGPMARTVEDIAISMDYLKGYDPDDAATLYSMGRTPKTYTDSLDKDGLNGARIGVIRDPLVMGTNEGVIGLTNQAIDDMKAAGATVVDVEVPNLSDILAYPSLSSFEFKSDLNTYFETYINNNPDTKVPYRSLSDIVDSVTDMLPHMLNVYKGRDSVTDLSENQDYRDIILKRPKLTREALLQTMTDNQLDALLYPSTANPPANLRDSNAGSANRLSPYSGFPAISIPAGFVTGGTEEKLPQNIELLGRPFDEAALIKLAYSYEQHTQHREAPVHVPAVKKPVELPQFTDVPSTHWAYDTIRTLAAQQIVQGTGGSLFMPKRTVTRAEFTSMLVRALKLEAAGSADFSDVPAGAWYAGDVSKAAGAGIVNGRSATSFAPNDSITREEVVIMLVKAYELHYQTTLSPAAPSFKDQAAISSWASEFVGKAQKSGLVQGTPSGLFSPKSEANRAEAAQFIANLLD
;
A
#
# COMPACT_ATOMS: atom_id res chain seq x y z
N MET A 1 53.73 -0.43 20.86
CA MET A 1 53.81 -1.60 19.96
C MET A 1 52.59 -2.47 20.29
N ASN A 2 51.49 -2.36 19.52
CA ASN A 2 51.10 -3.22 18.37
C ASN A 2 50.89 -4.69 18.78
N LYS A 3 49.86 -5.45 18.36
CA LYS A 3 48.63 -5.27 17.57
C LYS A 3 47.99 -6.69 17.47
N THR A 4 46.76 -6.76 16.98
CA THR A 4 45.94 -7.95 16.58
C THR A 4 45.10 -8.56 17.71
N GLY A 5 43.78 -8.72 17.59
CA GLY A 5 42.87 -8.47 16.46
C GLY A 5 41.63 -9.35 16.60
N ILE A 6 40.74 -9.03 17.54
CA ILE A 6 39.41 -9.64 17.65
C ILE A 6 38.41 -8.65 17.03
N SER A 7 37.63 -9.10 16.05
CA SER A 7 36.71 -8.26 15.29
C SER A 7 35.55 -7.73 16.16
N ARG A 8 35.02 -6.56 15.78
CA ARG A 8 33.90 -5.86 16.46
C ARG A 8 32.60 -6.69 16.55
N ILE A 9 32.46 -7.77 15.79
CA ILE A 9 31.29 -8.67 15.78
C ILE A 9 31.28 -9.59 17.01
N GLY A 10 32.45 -10.06 17.46
CA GLY A 10 32.56 -10.91 18.65
C GLY A 10 32.15 -10.21 19.95
N LYS A 11 32.26 -8.88 20.02
CA LYS A 11 31.80 -8.10 21.18
C LYS A 11 30.28 -7.89 21.21
N ARG A 12 29.60 -7.90 20.06
CA ARG A 12 28.12 -7.80 20.00
C ARG A 12 27.45 -9.13 20.32
N MET A 13 28.00 -10.26 19.86
CA MET A 13 27.50 -11.59 20.23
C MET A 13 27.75 -11.95 21.71
N PHE A 14 28.88 -11.55 22.29
CA PHE A 14 29.16 -11.82 23.70
C PHE A 14 28.38 -10.91 24.66
N ALA A 15 28.03 -9.69 24.24
CA ALA A 15 27.11 -8.83 24.98
C ALA A 15 25.64 -9.33 24.90
N ALA A 16 25.23 -9.90 23.76
CA ALA A 16 23.90 -10.51 23.61
C ALA A 16 23.76 -11.84 24.39
N MET A 17 24.84 -12.62 24.53
CA MET A 17 24.84 -13.87 25.31
C MET A 17 25.01 -13.68 26.83
N LEU A 18 25.68 -12.62 27.29
CA LEU A 18 25.73 -12.29 28.73
C LEU A 18 24.47 -11.55 29.21
N ALA A 19 23.78 -10.84 28.33
CA ALA A 19 22.47 -10.24 28.63
C ALA A 19 21.33 -11.27 28.75
N SER A 20 21.56 -12.53 28.37
CA SER A 20 20.57 -13.63 28.45
C SER A 20 20.85 -14.62 29.59
N GLY A 21 21.88 -14.40 30.41
CA GLY A 21 22.35 -15.36 31.43
C GLY A 21 22.11 -15.01 32.90
N LEU A 22 21.60 -13.83 33.25
CA LEU A 22 21.35 -13.44 34.65
C LEU A 22 20.11 -12.56 34.75
N LEU A 23 19.20 -12.97 35.64
CA LEU A 23 17.90 -12.38 36.03
C LEU A 23 16.69 -12.83 35.21
N PHE A 24 16.22 -14.04 35.54
CA PHE A 24 14.78 -14.32 35.64
C PHE A 24 14.15 -13.36 36.65
N THR A 25 13.70 -12.19 36.19
CA THR A 25 12.63 -11.40 36.82
C THR A 25 11.92 -10.57 35.75
N ALA A 26 10.71 -11.01 35.42
CA ALA A 26 9.59 -10.26 34.82
C ALA A 26 9.89 -9.30 33.65
N SER A 27 9.69 -9.80 32.43
CA SER A 27 9.11 -8.98 31.35
C SER A 27 7.63 -8.75 31.69
N PRO A 28 7.04 -7.55 31.49
CA PRO A 28 5.63 -7.26 31.80
C PRO A 28 4.61 -8.03 30.94
N TRP A 29 5.06 -8.96 30.11
CA TRP A 29 4.24 -9.77 29.21
C TRP A 29 4.08 -11.24 29.66
N THR A 30 4.54 -11.61 30.87
CA THR A 30 4.39 -12.99 31.42
C THR A 30 3.05 -13.26 32.12
N SER A 31 2.08 -12.33 32.16
CA SER A 31 0.83 -12.52 32.92
C SER A 31 -0.37 -13.02 32.10
N TYR A 32 -0.16 -13.61 30.92
CA TYR A 32 -1.21 -14.27 30.11
C TYR A 32 -1.13 -15.81 30.14
N ALA A 33 -0.42 -16.38 31.11
CA ALA A 33 -0.21 -17.82 31.20
C ALA A 33 -1.08 -18.55 32.24
N ASP A 34 -1.90 -17.85 33.02
CA ASP A 34 -2.73 -18.50 34.04
C ASP A 34 -4.21 -18.29 33.77
N VAL A 35 -4.94 -19.40 33.78
CA VAL A 35 -6.39 -19.58 33.54
C VAL A 35 -6.79 -19.77 32.07
N GLU A 36 -6.41 -20.91 31.49
CA GLU A 36 -7.38 -21.88 30.93
C GLU A 36 -6.64 -23.20 30.70
N THR A 37 -7.12 -24.28 31.31
CA THR A 37 -6.62 -25.64 31.07
C THR A 37 -7.03 -26.09 29.67
N ALA A 38 -6.33 -25.59 28.65
CA ALA A 38 -6.42 -26.07 27.28
C ALA A 38 -5.42 -27.21 27.12
N SER A 39 -5.96 -28.38 26.75
CA SER A 39 -5.17 -29.53 26.32
C SER A 39 -4.20 -29.08 25.23
N THR A 40 -2.94 -29.44 25.35
CA THR A 40 -1.91 -29.23 24.33
C THR A 40 -2.34 -29.86 23.01
N VAL A 41 -2.93 -29.06 22.13
CA VAL A 41 -2.98 -29.34 20.70
C VAL A 41 -1.65 -28.85 20.14
N THR A 42 -0.67 -29.73 20.11
CA THR A 42 0.51 -29.57 19.25
C THR A 42 0.03 -29.61 17.79
N ALA A 43 -0.35 -28.46 17.23
CA ALA A 43 -0.37 -28.29 15.79
C ALA A 43 1.09 -28.23 15.34
N ALA A 44 1.54 -29.28 14.64
CA ALA A 44 2.85 -29.32 14.04
C ALA A 44 2.91 -28.27 12.90
N ASN A 45 3.38 -27.05 13.21
CA ASN A 45 3.88 -26.13 12.20
C ASN A 45 5.17 -26.73 11.64
N GLN A 46 5.06 -27.52 10.56
CA GLN A 46 6.25 -27.99 9.85
C GLN A 46 6.75 -26.85 8.96
N ALA A 47 7.77 -26.11 9.42
CA ALA A 47 8.73 -25.57 8.48
C ALA A 47 9.30 -26.78 7.72
N ALA A 48 9.04 -26.86 6.42
CA ALA A 48 9.58 -27.95 5.61
C ALA A 48 11.11 -27.76 5.53
N ALA A 49 11.86 -28.81 5.86
CA ALA A 49 13.31 -28.77 5.77
C ALA A 49 13.73 -28.61 4.31
N VAL A 50 14.61 -27.64 4.05
CA VAL A 50 15.20 -27.43 2.73
C VAL A 50 16.57 -28.09 2.72
N SER A 51 16.90 -28.78 1.64
CA SER A 51 18.21 -29.37 1.40
C SER A 51 18.96 -28.58 0.33
N LEU A 52 20.24 -28.33 0.59
CA LEU A 52 21.14 -27.69 -0.37
C LEU A 52 22.04 -28.78 -1.00
N SER A 53 22.14 -28.78 -2.32
CA SER A 53 23.02 -29.65 -3.09
C SER A 53 23.84 -28.82 -4.08
N SER A 54 24.98 -29.31 -4.58
CA SER A 54 25.71 -28.65 -5.67
C SER A 54 25.61 -29.48 -6.94
N THR A 55 25.55 -28.79 -8.08
CA THR A 55 25.60 -29.38 -9.43
C THR A 55 27.03 -29.58 -9.92
N ASP A 56 28.02 -28.99 -9.25
CA ASP A 56 29.43 -29.34 -9.41
C ASP A 56 29.66 -30.67 -8.67
N GLU A 57 30.19 -31.70 -9.36
CA GLU A 57 30.41 -33.08 -8.84
C GLU A 57 31.27 -33.15 -7.56
N THR A 58 31.64 -32.02 -7.00
CA THR A 58 32.63 -31.88 -5.95
C THR A 58 32.16 -31.20 -4.66
N LEU A 59 30.88 -30.83 -4.52
CA LEU A 59 30.33 -30.21 -3.30
C LEU A 59 28.99 -30.81 -2.85
N ARG A 60 28.96 -31.48 -1.69
CA ARG A 60 27.74 -31.77 -0.92
C ARG A 60 27.83 -31.00 0.40
N PHE A 61 26.70 -30.52 0.93
CA PHE A 61 26.67 -29.60 2.07
C PHE A 61 27.28 -30.14 3.39
N THR A 62 27.53 -31.44 3.44
CA THR A 62 28.21 -32.11 4.56
C THR A 62 29.74 -32.10 4.44
N GLU A 63 30.30 -31.67 3.31
CA GLU A 63 31.74 -31.70 3.05
C GLU A 63 32.33 -30.29 2.90
N THR A 64 33.45 -30.09 3.57
CA THR A 64 34.13 -28.79 3.64
C THR A 64 35.19 -28.70 2.54
N LYS A 65 34.97 -27.86 1.51
CA LYS A 65 35.94 -27.65 0.42
C LYS A 65 36.53 -26.24 0.43
N LYS A 66 37.81 -26.16 0.01
CA LYS A 66 38.57 -24.92 -0.08
C LYS A 66 38.15 -24.11 -1.31
N VAL A 67 37.89 -22.83 -1.13
CA VAL A 67 37.41 -21.94 -2.20
C VAL A 67 38.52 -21.67 -3.22
N MET A 68 38.21 -21.92 -4.49
CA MET A 68 39.06 -21.65 -5.66
C MET A 68 38.75 -20.28 -6.22
N LYS A 69 39.81 -19.53 -6.54
CA LYS A 69 39.69 -18.14 -6.99
C LYS A 69 39.12 -18.10 -8.41
N GLY A 70 38.05 -17.31 -8.61
CA GLY A 70 37.50 -16.99 -9.93
C GLY A 70 36.54 -18.05 -10.51
N THR A 71 36.14 -19.04 -9.72
CA THR A 71 35.15 -20.05 -10.12
C THR A 71 33.83 -19.77 -9.39
N PRO A 72 32.71 -19.49 -10.09
CA PRO A 72 31.40 -19.35 -9.48
C PRO A 72 30.94 -20.64 -8.81
N TYR A 73 30.23 -20.52 -7.69
CA TYR A 73 29.68 -21.63 -6.93
C TYR A 73 28.19 -21.74 -7.17
N LYS A 74 27.75 -22.88 -7.71
CA LYS A 74 26.33 -23.17 -7.94
C LYS A 74 25.78 -24.04 -6.81
N VAL A 75 24.72 -23.55 -6.16
CA VAL A 75 24.01 -24.22 -5.07
C VAL A 75 22.57 -24.44 -5.50
N SER A 76 22.20 -25.70 -5.69
CA SER A 76 20.83 -26.11 -5.94
C SER A 76 20.08 -26.28 -4.63
N ILE A 77 18.86 -25.75 -4.59
CA ILE A 77 17.96 -25.86 -3.44
C ILE A 77 16.88 -26.89 -3.76
N SER A 78 16.63 -27.82 -2.84
CA SER A 78 15.62 -28.88 -2.97
C SER A 78 14.76 -28.94 -1.71
N SER A 79 13.45 -29.15 -1.85
CA SER A 79 12.58 -29.39 -0.69
C SER A 79 12.73 -30.82 -0.17
N ALA A 80 12.69 -31.04 1.15
CA ALA A 80 12.65 -32.39 1.74
C ALA A 80 11.26 -33.04 1.69
N THR A 81 10.21 -32.26 1.36
CA THR A 81 8.83 -32.72 1.19
C THR A 81 8.28 -32.28 -0.17
N ASP A 82 7.19 -32.89 -0.63
CA ASP A 82 6.50 -32.43 -1.84
C ASP A 82 6.01 -30.98 -1.65
N LEU A 83 6.10 -30.16 -2.70
CA LEU A 83 5.64 -28.77 -2.73
C LEU A 83 4.37 -28.66 -3.59
N ASP A 84 3.24 -28.47 -2.90
CA ASP A 84 1.90 -28.32 -3.50
C ASP A 84 1.39 -26.86 -3.47
N SER A 85 2.22 -25.88 -3.12
CA SER A 85 1.81 -24.48 -2.85
C SER A 85 2.07 -23.51 -4.02
N ALA A 86 1.10 -22.63 -4.32
CA ALA A 86 1.20 -21.62 -5.39
C ALA A 86 2.26 -20.53 -5.17
N ALA A 87 2.70 -20.28 -3.93
CA ALA A 87 3.78 -19.34 -3.62
C ALA A 87 4.59 -19.80 -2.40
N GLY A 88 5.91 -19.57 -2.42
CA GLY A 88 6.83 -19.93 -1.34
C GLY A 88 7.95 -18.92 -1.16
N LYS A 89 8.33 -18.64 0.09
CA LYS A 89 9.45 -17.76 0.44
C LYS A 89 10.63 -18.60 0.89
N PHE A 90 11.72 -18.56 0.13
CA PHE A 90 12.98 -19.19 0.50
C PHE A 90 13.93 -18.14 1.05
N VAL A 91 14.53 -18.43 2.19
CA VAL A 91 15.53 -17.57 2.81
C VAL A 91 16.84 -18.34 2.83
N VAL A 92 17.90 -17.74 2.29
CA VAL A 92 19.22 -18.34 2.17
C VAL A 92 20.25 -17.42 2.79
N ASP A 93 20.87 -17.86 3.87
CA ASP A 93 22.00 -17.16 4.48
C ASP A 93 23.31 -17.59 3.81
N TYR A 94 24.19 -16.64 3.51
CA TYR A 94 25.52 -16.86 2.95
C TYR A 94 26.51 -15.79 3.49
N ASP A 95 27.81 -16.07 3.46
CA ASP A 95 28.82 -15.11 3.92
C ASP A 95 29.07 -14.01 2.86
N ALA A 96 28.31 -12.92 2.94
CA ALA A 96 28.43 -11.76 2.06
C ALA A 96 29.81 -11.06 2.14
N SER A 97 30.64 -11.33 3.15
CA SER A 97 32.01 -10.80 3.17
C SER A 97 32.95 -11.57 2.21
N LEU A 98 32.56 -12.79 1.85
CA LEU A 98 33.35 -13.70 1.01
C LEU A 98 32.73 -13.92 -0.37
N PHE A 99 31.41 -13.80 -0.52
CA PHE A 99 30.72 -14.08 -1.79
C PHE A 99 29.79 -12.95 -2.18
N ASP A 100 29.60 -12.78 -3.49
CA ASP A 100 28.52 -11.99 -4.08
C ASP A 100 27.48 -12.95 -4.66
N PHE A 101 26.19 -12.69 -4.44
CA PHE A 101 25.13 -13.39 -5.16
C PHE A 101 25.09 -12.92 -6.62
N ASP A 102 24.78 -13.82 -7.55
CA ASP A 102 24.79 -13.56 -8.99
C ASP A 102 23.41 -13.81 -9.61
N SER A 103 22.90 -15.04 -9.51
CA SER A 103 21.61 -15.40 -10.09
C SER A 103 20.88 -16.46 -9.27
N ALA A 104 19.55 -16.45 -9.37
CA ALA A 104 18.68 -17.53 -8.91
C ALA A 104 17.86 -18.03 -10.10
N GLU A 105 18.21 -19.20 -10.62
CA GLU A 105 17.59 -19.77 -11.82
C GLU A 105 16.67 -20.94 -11.41
N PRO A 106 15.35 -20.89 -11.68
CA PRO A 106 14.49 -22.03 -11.44
C PRO A 106 14.94 -23.22 -12.29
N VAL A 107 15.04 -24.40 -11.65
CA VAL A 107 15.38 -25.65 -12.35
C VAL A 107 14.11 -26.33 -12.85
N ASP A 108 13.01 -26.17 -12.11
CA ASP A 108 11.69 -26.64 -12.51
C ASP A 108 10.94 -25.54 -13.29
N PRO A 109 10.46 -25.81 -14.53
CA PRO A 109 9.74 -24.82 -15.34
C PRO A 109 8.38 -24.40 -14.77
N SER A 110 7.83 -25.15 -13.81
CA SER A 110 6.62 -24.77 -13.07
C SER A 110 6.91 -23.70 -12.00
N ILE A 111 8.17 -23.39 -11.69
CA ILE A 111 8.52 -22.42 -10.66
C ILE A 111 9.06 -21.14 -11.30
N ARG A 112 8.54 -20.00 -10.85
CA ARG A 112 9.02 -18.67 -11.20
C ARG A 112 9.51 -17.95 -9.97
N VAL A 113 10.73 -17.41 -10.02
CA VAL A 113 11.19 -16.43 -9.02
C VAL A 113 10.54 -15.10 -9.36
N VAL A 114 9.68 -14.61 -8.48
CA VAL A 114 8.92 -13.36 -8.69
C VAL A 114 9.46 -12.20 -7.86
N GLY A 115 10.33 -12.49 -6.89
CA GLY A 115 11.05 -11.49 -6.12
C GLY A 115 12.35 -12.03 -5.59
N THR A 116 13.40 -11.22 -5.65
CA THR A 116 14.70 -11.51 -5.05
C THR A 116 15.12 -10.30 -4.24
N ARG A 117 15.42 -10.49 -2.95
CA ARG A 117 15.93 -9.43 -2.07
C ARG A 117 17.18 -9.93 -1.35
N GLU A 118 18.28 -9.20 -1.50
CA GLU A 118 19.55 -9.49 -0.84
C GLU A 118 19.86 -8.40 0.19
N GLN A 119 20.06 -8.78 1.45
CA GLN A 119 20.44 -7.84 2.51
C GLN A 119 21.33 -8.54 3.54
N ASN A 120 22.54 -8.00 3.77
CA ASN A 120 23.47 -8.45 4.82
C ASN A 120 23.81 -9.96 4.82
N GLY A 121 23.95 -10.58 3.64
CA GLY A 121 24.22 -12.02 3.54
C GLY A 121 22.98 -12.90 3.69
N LYS A 122 21.78 -12.31 3.68
CA LYS A 122 20.50 -13.00 3.61
C LYS A 122 19.86 -12.74 2.25
N LEU A 123 19.67 -13.80 1.48
CA LEU A 123 18.97 -13.80 0.21
C LEU A 123 17.55 -14.32 0.43
N THR A 124 16.56 -13.51 0.13
CA THR A 124 15.14 -13.89 0.14
C THR A 124 14.66 -14.06 -1.29
N LEU A 125 14.11 -15.22 -1.61
CA LEU A 125 13.51 -15.54 -2.90
C LEU A 125 12.02 -15.78 -2.68
N VAL A 126 11.20 -14.98 -3.35
CA VAL A 126 9.76 -15.22 -3.45
C VAL A 126 9.53 -15.96 -4.75
N THR A 127 8.91 -17.12 -4.64
CA THR A 127 8.62 -17.99 -5.78
C THR A 127 7.13 -18.17 -5.94
N MET A 128 6.67 -18.30 -7.19
CA MET A 128 5.32 -18.76 -7.51
C MET A 128 5.39 -20.05 -8.34
N GLN A 129 4.41 -20.93 -8.16
CA GLN A 129 4.31 -22.21 -8.85
C GLN A 129 3.13 -22.18 -9.84
N SER A 130 3.43 -22.28 -11.13
CA SER A 130 2.44 -22.43 -12.20
C SER A 130 2.16 -23.93 -12.43
N ASN A 131 1.06 -24.42 -11.86
CA ASN A 131 0.46 -25.76 -12.03
C ASN A 131 1.42 -26.96 -12.12
N GLY A 132 1.45 -27.76 -11.04
CA GLY A 132 2.07 -29.11 -10.98
C GLY A 132 2.97 -29.28 -9.77
N ALA A 133 2.81 -30.35 -8.98
CA ALA A 133 3.54 -30.58 -7.73
C ALA A 133 5.04 -30.85 -7.94
N VAL A 134 5.92 -30.15 -7.21
CA VAL A 134 7.36 -30.46 -7.18
C VAL A 134 7.62 -31.52 -6.13
N LYS A 135 8.17 -32.67 -6.55
CA LYS A 135 8.42 -33.79 -5.63
C LYS A 135 9.60 -33.52 -4.71
N ALA A 136 9.53 -34.06 -3.49
CA ALA A 136 10.60 -34.08 -2.52
C ALA A 136 11.93 -34.54 -3.14
N GLY A 137 12.99 -33.80 -2.87
CA GLY A 137 14.34 -34.07 -3.35
C GLY A 137 14.64 -33.58 -4.77
N GLN A 138 13.67 -33.00 -5.50
CA GLN A 138 13.97 -32.36 -6.78
C GLN A 138 14.57 -30.95 -6.59
N PRO A 139 15.57 -30.55 -7.39
CA PRO A 139 16.06 -29.17 -7.41
C PRO A 139 14.96 -28.20 -7.84
N VAL A 140 14.69 -27.21 -7.00
CA VAL A 140 13.70 -26.15 -7.19
C VAL A 140 14.34 -24.99 -7.96
N PHE A 141 15.53 -24.55 -7.53
CA PHE A 141 16.31 -23.51 -8.20
C PHE A 141 17.81 -23.68 -7.94
N THR A 142 18.63 -23.09 -8.80
CA THR A 142 20.09 -23.02 -8.68
C THR A 142 20.51 -21.59 -8.41
N LEU A 143 21.22 -21.39 -7.31
CA LEU A 143 21.82 -20.12 -6.92
C LEU A 143 23.27 -20.08 -7.37
N THR A 144 23.69 -18.98 -7.97
CA THR A 144 25.09 -18.74 -8.34
C THR A 144 25.71 -17.72 -7.39
N PHE A 145 26.85 -18.06 -6.81
CA PHE A 145 27.64 -17.17 -5.93
C PHE A 145 29.05 -16.98 -6.48
N ASN A 146 29.48 -15.73 -6.62
CA ASN A 146 30.81 -15.38 -7.10
C ASN A 146 31.78 -15.14 -5.92
N PRO A 147 32.93 -15.83 -5.85
CA PRO A 147 33.88 -15.65 -4.75
C PRO A 147 34.62 -14.31 -4.85
N LYS A 148 34.59 -13.53 -3.77
CA LYS A 148 35.42 -12.32 -3.59
C LYS A 148 36.89 -12.69 -3.46
N ARG A 149 37.77 -11.71 -3.66
CA ARG A 149 39.22 -11.90 -3.47
C ARG A 149 39.59 -12.43 -2.08
N ALA A 150 38.81 -12.05 -1.05
CA ALA A 150 39.00 -12.48 0.34
C ALA A 150 38.57 -13.94 0.60
N ALA A 151 37.80 -14.55 -0.31
CA ALA A 151 37.36 -15.94 -0.17
C ALA A 151 38.42 -16.97 -0.53
N ALA A 152 39.51 -16.57 -1.20
CA ALA A 152 40.56 -17.50 -1.63
C ALA A 152 41.17 -18.25 -0.43
N GLY A 153 40.95 -19.57 -0.38
CA GLY A 153 41.41 -20.40 0.74
C GLY A 153 40.45 -20.54 1.92
N SER A 154 39.33 -19.80 1.92
CA SER A 154 38.23 -19.91 2.89
C SER A 154 37.30 -21.08 2.56
N GLN A 155 36.27 -21.29 3.41
CA GLN A 155 35.24 -22.31 3.22
C GLN A 155 33.93 -21.65 2.77
N PHE A 156 33.24 -22.24 1.79
CA PHE A 156 31.90 -21.82 1.42
C PHE A 156 30.88 -22.39 2.43
N LYS A 157 29.99 -21.54 2.95
CA LYS A 157 28.91 -21.91 3.87
C LYS A 157 27.65 -21.14 3.49
N ALA A 158 26.52 -21.84 3.52
CA ALA A 158 25.19 -21.26 3.39
C ALA A 158 24.22 -21.97 4.35
N ALA A 159 22.99 -21.49 4.49
CA ALA A 159 21.90 -22.22 5.11
C ALA A 159 20.61 -21.79 4.41
N ALA A 160 19.59 -22.66 4.35
CA ALA A 160 18.34 -22.31 3.73
C ALA A 160 17.13 -22.80 4.53
N GLU A 161 16.10 -21.96 4.59
CA GLU A 161 14.81 -22.27 5.20
C GLU A 161 13.68 -21.83 4.26
N MET A 162 12.58 -22.58 4.26
CA MET A 162 11.39 -22.23 3.49
C MET A 162 10.25 -21.86 4.44
N ALA A 163 9.67 -20.69 4.24
CA ALA A 163 8.42 -20.27 4.86
C ALA A 163 7.29 -20.45 3.85
N LEU A 164 6.31 -21.29 4.21
CA LEU A 164 5.05 -21.41 3.47
C LEU A 164 4.09 -20.30 3.95
N PRO A 165 3.35 -19.65 3.05
CA PRO A 165 2.31 -18.69 3.44
C PRO A 165 1.32 -19.35 4.41
N SER A 166 1.05 -18.72 5.54
CA SER A 166 -0.04 -19.12 6.42
C SER A 166 -1.37 -18.72 5.78
N GLY A 167 -2.05 -19.69 5.17
CA GLY A 167 -3.50 -19.64 4.97
C GLY A 167 -4.02 -18.65 3.91
N GLY A 168 -3.84 -19.01 2.65
CA GLY A 168 -4.63 -18.49 1.55
C GLY A 168 -4.61 -19.51 0.41
N THR A 169 -5.57 -20.42 0.35
CA THR A 169 -5.86 -21.14 -0.89
C THR A 169 -6.40 -20.11 -1.88
N ILE A 170 -5.54 -19.63 -2.76
CA ILE A 170 -5.96 -19.06 -4.04
C ILE A 170 -6.18 -20.28 -4.93
N GLU A 171 -7.43 -20.71 -5.04
CA GLU A 171 -7.84 -21.54 -6.17
C GLU A 171 -7.64 -20.67 -7.43
N PRO A 172 -6.78 -21.05 -8.38
CA PRO A 172 -6.80 -20.41 -9.68
C PRO A 172 -8.19 -20.68 -10.25
N SER A 173 -9.03 -19.64 -10.35
CA SER A 173 -10.30 -19.75 -11.06
C SER A 173 -9.97 -20.30 -12.44
N GLN A 174 -10.37 -21.56 -12.67
CA GLN A 174 -10.07 -22.22 -13.92
C GLN A 174 -10.62 -21.37 -15.06
N GLY A 175 -9.76 -21.17 -16.05
CA GLY A 175 -10.05 -20.44 -17.27
C GLY A 175 -11.43 -20.80 -17.80
N THR A 176 -12.35 -19.91 -17.53
CA THR A 176 -13.64 -19.81 -18.20
C THR A 176 -13.70 -18.35 -18.59
N VAL A 177 -13.96 -18.05 -19.86
CA VAL A 177 -14.34 -16.69 -20.26
C VAL A 177 -15.55 -16.35 -19.40
N LEU A 178 -15.34 -15.54 -18.35
CA LEU A 178 -16.40 -15.15 -17.43
C LEU A 178 -17.38 -14.30 -18.22
N GLY A 179 -18.65 -14.71 -18.24
CA GLY A 179 -19.73 -13.79 -18.60
C GLY A 179 -19.64 -12.56 -17.70
N ILE A 180 -19.98 -11.40 -18.24
CA ILE A 180 -19.88 -10.13 -17.52
C ILE A 180 -20.75 -10.23 -16.26
N LYS A 181 -20.19 -9.98 -15.06
CA LYS A 181 -20.95 -10.02 -13.81
C LYS A 181 -22.09 -8.99 -13.88
N GLY A 182 -23.33 -9.43 -13.73
CA GLY A 182 -24.53 -8.62 -13.92
C GLY A 182 -25.18 -8.68 -15.31
N ASP A 183 -24.57 -9.36 -16.28
CA ASP A 183 -25.21 -9.65 -17.57
C ASP A 183 -26.18 -10.83 -17.40
N LEU A 184 -27.46 -10.49 -17.26
CA LEU A 184 -28.55 -11.45 -17.05
C LEU A 184 -29.22 -11.84 -18.37
N THR A 185 -28.99 -11.08 -19.44
CA THR A 185 -29.52 -11.35 -20.78
C THR A 185 -28.59 -12.23 -21.63
N GLY A 186 -27.31 -12.34 -21.26
CA GLY A 186 -26.28 -13.11 -21.94
C GLY A 186 -25.76 -12.44 -23.22
N ASP A 187 -25.95 -11.12 -23.37
CA ASP A 187 -25.54 -10.36 -24.56
C ASP A 187 -24.14 -9.72 -24.43
N ASN A 188 -23.46 -9.99 -23.31
CA ASN A 188 -22.18 -9.40 -22.89
C ASN A 188 -22.23 -7.88 -22.76
N ILE A 189 -23.38 -7.35 -22.36
CA ILE A 189 -23.58 -5.96 -21.95
C ILE A 189 -24.36 -6.00 -20.61
N VAL A 190 -24.22 -4.96 -19.80
CA VAL A 190 -25.03 -4.78 -18.58
C VAL A 190 -25.80 -3.50 -18.75
N ASP A 191 -27.02 -3.60 -19.27
CA ASP A 191 -27.86 -2.47 -19.65
C ASP A 191 -29.19 -2.42 -18.87
N ILE A 192 -30.09 -1.53 -19.29
CA ILE A 192 -31.39 -1.36 -18.63
C ILE A 192 -32.29 -2.60 -18.73
N GLN A 193 -32.04 -3.51 -19.66
CA GLN A 193 -32.74 -4.78 -19.80
C GLN A 193 -32.33 -5.74 -18.68
N ASP A 194 -31.05 -5.80 -18.33
CA ASP A 194 -30.57 -6.52 -17.15
C ASP A 194 -31.19 -5.96 -15.89
N LEU A 195 -31.23 -4.62 -15.74
CA LEU A 195 -31.87 -3.97 -14.57
C LEU A 195 -33.38 -4.22 -14.49
N SER A 196 -34.05 -4.25 -15.63
CA SER A 196 -35.45 -4.64 -15.69
C SER A 196 -35.65 -6.10 -15.27
N LEU A 197 -34.72 -6.99 -15.64
CA LEU A 197 -34.75 -8.39 -15.24
C LEU A 197 -34.45 -8.55 -13.74
N LEU A 198 -33.41 -7.91 -13.21
CA LEU A 198 -33.07 -8.00 -11.78
C LEU A 198 -34.14 -7.38 -10.88
N SER A 199 -34.71 -6.24 -11.28
CA SER A 199 -35.76 -5.56 -10.50
C SER A 199 -37.03 -6.40 -10.37
N ALA A 200 -37.34 -7.24 -11.36
CA ALA A 200 -38.44 -8.21 -11.27
C ALA A 200 -38.19 -9.31 -10.22
N HIS A 201 -36.94 -9.48 -9.78
CA HIS A 201 -36.51 -10.50 -8.82
C HIS A 201 -36.03 -9.91 -7.48
N ASN A 202 -36.39 -8.65 -7.17
CA ASN A 202 -36.06 -8.04 -5.88
C ASN A 202 -36.66 -8.86 -4.71
N GLY A 203 -35.81 -9.27 -3.77
CA GLY A 203 -36.15 -10.15 -2.65
C GLY A 203 -35.96 -11.64 -2.92
N ALA A 204 -35.54 -12.04 -4.12
CA ALA A 204 -35.14 -13.41 -4.40
C ALA A 204 -33.90 -13.79 -3.58
N THR A 205 -33.86 -15.03 -3.11
CA THR A 205 -32.73 -15.63 -2.37
C THR A 205 -32.16 -16.83 -3.11
N SER A 206 -31.02 -17.35 -2.66
CA SER A 206 -30.39 -18.59 -3.14
C SER A 206 -31.29 -19.84 -3.11
N ALA A 207 -32.41 -19.78 -2.39
CA ALA A 207 -33.43 -20.82 -2.37
C ALA A 207 -34.54 -20.66 -3.44
N SER A 208 -34.53 -19.56 -4.20
CA SER A 208 -35.57 -19.25 -5.20
C SER A 208 -35.35 -20.09 -6.46
N GLY A 209 -36.45 -20.52 -7.11
CA GLY A 209 -36.36 -21.42 -8.27
C GLY A 209 -35.72 -20.80 -9.52
N ASP A 210 -35.67 -19.48 -9.56
CA ASP A 210 -35.08 -18.62 -10.58
C ASP A 210 -33.65 -18.15 -10.23
N TRP A 211 -33.09 -18.58 -9.09
CA TRP A 211 -31.79 -18.11 -8.61
C TRP A 211 -30.67 -18.26 -9.64
N GLU A 212 -30.64 -19.38 -10.35
CA GLU A 212 -29.62 -19.63 -11.38
C GLU A 212 -29.62 -18.59 -12.52
N GLN A 213 -30.76 -17.95 -12.79
CA GLN A 213 -30.89 -16.90 -13.80
C GLN A 213 -30.33 -15.55 -13.32
N ILE A 214 -30.36 -15.28 -12.01
CA ILE A 214 -30.08 -13.96 -11.43
C ILE A 214 -28.83 -13.94 -10.55
N LYS A 215 -28.24 -15.10 -10.20
CA LYS A 215 -27.09 -15.21 -9.29
C LYS A 215 -25.85 -14.43 -9.76
N ALA A 216 -25.75 -14.16 -11.07
CA ALA A 216 -24.67 -13.35 -11.62
C ALA A 216 -24.76 -11.87 -11.20
N ALA A 217 -25.94 -11.42 -10.75
CA ALA A 217 -26.18 -10.09 -10.22
C ALA A 217 -26.27 -10.04 -8.68
N ASP A 218 -25.88 -11.12 -7.99
CA ASP A 218 -25.58 -11.07 -6.55
C ASP A 218 -24.21 -10.41 -6.36
N PHE A 219 -24.23 -9.07 -6.25
CA PHE A 219 -23.03 -8.26 -6.30
C PHE A 219 -22.23 -8.31 -5.00
N ASN A 220 -22.90 -8.50 -3.85
CA ASN A 220 -22.27 -8.65 -2.55
C ASN A 220 -21.99 -10.11 -2.14
N GLY A 221 -22.59 -11.09 -2.84
CA GLY A 221 -22.42 -12.52 -2.57
C GLY A 221 -23.16 -12.98 -1.32
N ASP A 222 -24.18 -12.23 -0.86
CA ASP A 222 -24.94 -12.56 0.35
C ASP A 222 -26.02 -13.63 0.12
N GLY A 223 -26.17 -14.08 -1.13
CA GLY A 223 -27.16 -15.08 -1.52
C GLY A 223 -28.57 -14.52 -1.61
N ALA A 224 -28.75 -13.20 -1.76
CA ALA A 224 -30.04 -12.56 -1.98
C ALA A 224 -29.94 -11.31 -2.88
N ILE A 225 -30.92 -11.10 -3.75
CA ILE A 225 -31.04 -9.87 -4.54
C ILE A 225 -31.80 -8.82 -3.75
N ARG A 226 -31.15 -7.69 -3.48
CA ARG A 226 -31.71 -6.57 -2.72
C ARG A 226 -31.42 -5.23 -3.39
N LEU A 227 -31.78 -4.15 -2.68
CA LEU A 227 -31.52 -2.78 -3.12
C LEU A 227 -30.03 -2.53 -3.41
N TYR A 228 -29.11 -3.18 -2.69
CA TYR A 228 -27.68 -3.11 -2.96
C TYR A 228 -27.36 -3.55 -4.39
N ASP A 229 -27.85 -4.72 -4.79
CA ASP A 229 -27.58 -5.30 -6.11
C ASP A 229 -28.19 -4.48 -7.24
N LEU A 230 -29.41 -3.97 -7.02
CA LEU A 230 -30.07 -3.05 -7.95
C LEU A 230 -29.28 -1.75 -8.11
N THR A 231 -28.70 -1.25 -7.02
CA THR A 231 -27.88 -0.03 -7.02
C THR A 231 -26.54 -0.29 -7.71
N ALA A 232 -25.89 -1.41 -7.41
CA ALA A 232 -24.65 -1.84 -8.05
C ALA A 232 -24.83 -1.97 -9.56
N MET A 233 -25.91 -2.60 -10.01
CA MET A 233 -26.20 -2.72 -11.45
C MET A 233 -26.58 -1.38 -12.09
N GLY A 234 -27.35 -0.54 -11.38
CA GLY A 234 -27.63 0.82 -11.80
C GLY A 234 -26.36 1.65 -12.01
N ASN A 235 -25.36 1.49 -11.12
CA ASN A 235 -24.06 2.15 -11.24
C ASN A 235 -23.29 1.65 -12.47
N ILE A 236 -23.24 0.33 -12.69
CA ILE A 236 -22.63 -0.29 -13.89
C ILE A 236 -23.24 0.31 -15.17
N ILE A 237 -24.56 0.40 -15.25
CA ILE A 237 -25.28 0.97 -16.41
C ILE A 237 -24.98 2.47 -16.56
N ALA A 238 -24.93 3.22 -15.46
CA ALA A 238 -24.61 4.64 -15.48
C ALA A 238 -23.22 4.89 -16.08
N PHE A 239 -22.22 4.07 -15.73
CA PHE A 239 -20.88 4.12 -16.32
C PHE A 239 -20.89 3.84 -17.84
N GLN A 240 -21.65 2.85 -18.32
CA GLN A 240 -21.74 2.56 -19.77
C GLN A 240 -22.37 3.69 -20.59
N SER A 241 -23.33 4.41 -20.01
CA SER A 241 -24.08 5.45 -20.73
C SER A 241 -23.30 6.75 -20.98
N GLY A 242 -22.05 6.86 -20.54
CA GLY A 242 -21.27 8.10 -20.59
C GLY A 242 -21.83 9.22 -19.69
N SER A 243 -22.74 8.86 -18.77
CA SER A 243 -23.23 9.77 -17.73
C SER A 243 -22.06 10.12 -16.80
N SER A 244 -21.99 11.37 -16.34
CA SER A 244 -20.98 11.80 -15.38
C SER A 244 -21.15 11.05 -14.06
N VAL A 245 -20.47 9.90 -13.89
CA VAL A 245 -20.52 9.17 -12.62
C VAL A 245 -19.67 9.91 -11.61
N ASP A 246 -20.28 10.22 -10.48
CA ASP A 246 -19.57 10.81 -9.36
C ASP A 246 -18.77 9.70 -8.67
N LEU A 247 -17.44 9.79 -8.69
CA LEU A 247 -16.57 8.88 -7.96
C LEU A 247 -16.66 9.06 -6.43
N ALA A 248 -17.45 10.04 -5.97
CA ALA A 248 -17.70 10.23 -4.55
C ALA A 248 -18.48 9.05 -3.97
N GLU A 249 -18.11 8.66 -2.75
CA GLU A 249 -18.79 7.67 -1.93
C GLU A 249 -18.79 6.23 -2.47
N LEU A 250 -18.15 5.94 -3.61
CA LEU A 250 -17.98 4.56 -4.08
C LEU A 250 -17.18 3.72 -3.07
N SER A 251 -17.71 2.54 -2.74
CA SER A 251 -17.05 1.49 -1.95
C SER A 251 -16.06 0.69 -2.80
N VAL A 252 -15.16 -0.05 -2.13
CA VAL A 252 -14.26 -0.98 -2.81
C VAL A 252 -15.04 -1.99 -3.66
N ARG A 253 -16.13 -2.53 -3.14
CA ARG A 253 -16.91 -3.56 -3.83
C ARG A 253 -17.62 -3.02 -5.06
N GLU A 254 -18.22 -1.84 -4.99
CA GLU A 254 -18.84 -1.19 -6.15
C GLU A 254 -17.82 -0.94 -7.25
N ILE A 255 -16.63 -0.45 -6.87
CA ILE A 255 -15.53 -0.25 -7.82
C ILE A 255 -15.14 -1.56 -8.48
N GLN A 256 -14.91 -2.62 -7.70
CA GLN A 256 -14.56 -3.94 -8.26
C GLN A 256 -15.64 -4.46 -9.22
N ASN A 257 -16.92 -4.34 -8.85
CA ASN A 257 -18.02 -4.79 -9.70
C ASN A 257 -18.06 -4.00 -11.03
N THR A 258 -17.84 -2.68 -11.01
CA THR A 258 -17.80 -1.86 -12.23
C THR A 258 -16.57 -2.15 -13.10
N MET A 259 -15.42 -2.46 -12.48
CA MET A 259 -14.23 -2.88 -13.22
C MET A 259 -14.38 -4.27 -13.85
N GLU A 260 -15.00 -5.20 -13.13
CA GLU A 260 -15.30 -6.53 -13.64
C GLU A 260 -16.35 -6.47 -14.77
N ALA A 261 -17.28 -5.53 -14.69
CA ALA A 261 -18.25 -5.27 -15.74
C ALA A 261 -17.66 -4.58 -16.98
N GLY A 262 -16.38 -4.16 -16.93
CA GLY A 262 -15.71 -3.43 -18.01
C GLY A 262 -16.20 -1.99 -18.19
N THR A 263 -16.93 -1.45 -17.22
CA THR A 263 -17.56 -0.11 -17.31
C THR A 263 -16.71 0.98 -16.66
N LEU A 264 -15.73 0.58 -15.87
CA LEU A 264 -14.74 1.47 -15.25
C LEU A 264 -13.36 0.80 -15.33
N THR A 265 -12.35 1.56 -15.71
CA THR A 265 -10.94 1.12 -15.63
C THR A 265 -10.24 1.72 -14.41
N ALA A 266 -9.16 1.12 -13.95
CA ALA A 266 -8.31 1.70 -12.91
C ALA A 266 -7.70 3.02 -13.37
N VAL A 267 -7.34 3.16 -14.65
CA VAL A 267 -6.85 4.42 -15.22
C VAL A 267 -7.90 5.53 -15.12
N GLU A 268 -9.16 5.25 -15.46
CA GLU A 268 -10.26 6.22 -15.31
C GLU A 268 -10.48 6.56 -13.83
N LEU A 269 -10.57 5.57 -12.95
CA LEU A 269 -10.75 5.79 -11.53
C LEU A 269 -9.64 6.68 -10.93
N VAL A 270 -8.37 6.36 -11.21
CA VAL A 270 -7.22 7.15 -10.75
C VAL A 270 -7.23 8.55 -11.36
N THR A 271 -7.57 8.70 -12.64
CA THR A 271 -7.68 10.01 -13.30
C THR A 271 -8.69 10.89 -12.57
N GLY A 272 -9.89 10.38 -12.29
CA GLY A 272 -10.91 11.16 -11.61
C GLY A 272 -10.53 11.55 -10.18
N TYR A 273 -9.84 10.69 -9.43
CA TYR A 273 -9.29 11.07 -8.12
C TYR A 273 -8.20 12.14 -8.22
N LEU A 274 -7.28 12.04 -9.19
CA LEU A 274 -6.24 13.05 -9.39
C LEU A 274 -6.82 14.42 -9.78
N GLU A 275 -7.85 14.44 -10.65
CA GLU A 275 -8.57 15.68 -10.99
C GLU A 275 -9.24 16.30 -9.78
N ARG A 276 -9.85 15.47 -8.93
CA ARG A 276 -10.51 15.91 -7.70
C ARG A 276 -9.51 16.48 -6.70
N ILE A 277 -8.36 15.83 -6.51
CA ILE A 277 -7.25 16.34 -5.69
C ILE A 277 -6.76 17.69 -6.24
N ALA A 278 -6.52 17.79 -7.55
CA ALA A 278 -6.04 19.02 -8.17
C ALA A 278 -7.02 20.20 -7.96
N LYS A 279 -8.33 19.91 -7.99
CA LYS A 279 -9.39 20.92 -7.82
C LYS A 279 -9.55 21.41 -6.38
N TYR A 280 -9.39 20.53 -5.39
CA TYR A 280 -9.82 20.80 -4.02
C TYR A 280 -8.71 20.78 -2.96
N ASP A 281 -7.58 20.09 -3.19
CA ASP A 281 -6.55 19.97 -2.14
C ASP A 281 -5.70 21.23 -2.01
N LYS A 282 -5.14 21.73 -3.13
CA LYS A 282 -4.31 22.95 -3.17
C LYS A 282 -5.00 24.15 -3.79
N GLN A 283 -6.19 23.93 -4.35
CA GLN A 283 -7.02 24.94 -5.01
C GLN A 283 -8.42 24.89 -4.40
N GLY A 284 -9.28 25.83 -4.78
CA GLY A 284 -10.65 25.91 -4.26
C GLY A 284 -10.65 25.98 -2.72
N PRO A 285 -11.32 25.05 -2.00
CA PRO A 285 -11.36 25.03 -0.54
C PRO A 285 -9.97 24.84 0.11
N SER A 286 -8.97 24.41 -0.66
CA SER A 286 -7.57 24.30 -0.22
C SER A 286 -7.43 23.44 1.05
N ILE A 287 -8.04 22.26 1.02
CA ILE A 287 -8.06 21.31 2.15
C ILE A 287 -6.65 21.01 2.67
N ASN A 288 -5.66 21.03 1.77
CA ASN A 288 -4.24 20.93 2.09
C ASN A 288 -3.90 19.64 2.88
N SER A 289 -4.47 18.54 2.42
CA SER A 289 -4.36 17.20 2.97
C SER A 289 -3.27 16.35 2.34
N MET A 290 -2.80 16.65 1.12
CA MET A 290 -1.78 15.84 0.43
C MET A 290 -0.38 16.46 0.53
N ILE A 291 0.65 15.69 0.88
CA ILE A 291 2.07 16.12 0.81
C ILE A 291 2.67 15.74 -0.54
N THR A 292 2.47 14.51 -0.98
CA THR A 292 3.03 13.99 -2.24
C THR A 292 1.96 13.22 -2.99
N ILE A 293 1.94 13.37 -4.31
CA ILE A 293 1.15 12.55 -5.22
C ILE A 293 2.09 11.58 -5.92
N ASN A 294 1.69 10.32 -6.03
CA ASN A 294 2.46 9.31 -6.72
C ASN A 294 2.47 9.60 -8.22
N SER A 295 3.62 10.03 -8.73
CA SER A 295 3.77 10.32 -10.16
C SER A 295 3.60 9.09 -11.07
N ASP A 296 3.69 7.88 -10.52
CA ASP A 296 3.50 6.61 -11.24
C ASP A 296 2.06 6.09 -11.19
N ALA A 297 1.14 6.76 -10.48
CA ALA A 297 -0.21 6.22 -10.23
C ALA A 297 -0.96 5.79 -11.50
N LEU A 298 -0.95 6.61 -12.56
CA LEU A 298 -1.61 6.30 -13.83
C LEU A 298 -0.91 5.19 -14.63
N ARG A 299 0.41 5.05 -14.48
CA ARG A 299 1.17 3.96 -15.09
C ARG A 299 0.82 2.64 -14.40
N ILE A 300 0.84 2.64 -13.07
CA ILE A 300 0.46 1.48 -12.25
C ILE A 300 -0.99 1.07 -12.54
N ALA A 301 -1.91 2.03 -12.64
CA ALA A 301 -3.29 1.78 -13.02
C ALA A 301 -3.41 1.05 -14.36
N SER A 302 -2.70 1.52 -15.39
CA SER A 302 -2.69 0.90 -16.72
C SER A 302 -2.17 -0.54 -16.69
N LEU A 303 -1.13 -0.81 -15.88
CA LEU A 303 -0.60 -2.15 -15.73
C LEU A 303 -1.60 -3.09 -15.03
N LEU A 304 -2.32 -2.59 -14.04
CA LEU A 304 -3.36 -3.37 -13.34
C LEU A 304 -4.60 -3.60 -14.22
N ASP A 305 -4.96 -2.66 -15.08
CA ASP A 305 -6.02 -2.88 -16.08
C ASP A 305 -5.60 -3.98 -17.07
N ALA A 306 -4.37 -3.93 -17.58
CA ALA A 306 -3.82 -4.98 -18.45
C ALA A 306 -3.76 -6.34 -17.75
N GLU A 307 -3.33 -6.37 -16.48
CA GLU A 307 -3.30 -7.58 -15.66
C GLU A 307 -4.71 -8.15 -15.45
N ARG A 308 -5.70 -7.31 -15.13
CA ARG A 308 -7.10 -7.75 -14.99
C ARG A 308 -7.59 -8.42 -16.27
N MET A 309 -7.33 -7.81 -17.42
CA MET A 309 -7.73 -8.36 -18.72
C MET A 309 -7.03 -9.68 -19.06
N HIS A 310 -5.76 -9.85 -18.66
CA HIS A 310 -4.96 -11.01 -19.06
C HIS A 310 -5.03 -12.20 -18.08
N SER A 311 -4.95 -11.93 -16.79
CA SER A 311 -4.84 -12.92 -15.71
C SER A 311 -5.92 -12.82 -14.63
N GLY A 312 -6.83 -11.84 -14.74
CA GLY A 312 -7.84 -11.56 -13.72
C GLY A 312 -7.31 -10.68 -12.58
N SER A 313 -8.19 -10.38 -11.64
CA SER A 313 -7.89 -9.55 -10.47
C SER A 313 -7.06 -10.29 -9.41
N ARG A 314 -6.13 -9.59 -8.76
CA ARG A 314 -5.40 -10.09 -7.57
C ARG A 314 -6.28 -10.20 -6.31
N GLY A 315 -7.47 -9.61 -6.33
CA GLY A 315 -8.40 -9.57 -5.21
C GLY A 315 -9.17 -8.25 -5.15
N LEU A 316 -9.90 -8.02 -4.07
CA LEU A 316 -10.74 -6.82 -3.90
C LEU A 316 -9.96 -5.50 -3.94
N MET A 317 -8.66 -5.51 -3.68
CA MET A 317 -7.81 -4.31 -3.73
C MET A 317 -7.24 -4.01 -5.12
N HIS A 318 -7.47 -4.85 -6.13
CA HIS A 318 -6.88 -4.70 -7.47
C HIS A 318 -7.38 -3.45 -8.19
N GLY A 319 -6.49 -2.48 -8.40
CA GLY A 319 -6.82 -1.19 -9.02
C GLY A 319 -7.43 -0.17 -8.04
N ILE A 320 -7.55 -0.48 -6.75
CA ILE A 320 -8.14 0.41 -5.74
C ILE A 320 -7.14 1.50 -5.31
N PRO A 321 -7.46 2.80 -5.45
CA PRO A 321 -6.61 3.89 -4.99
C PRO A 321 -6.63 4.04 -3.46
N VAL A 322 -5.43 4.07 -2.87
CA VAL A 322 -5.20 4.20 -1.42
C VAL A 322 -4.28 5.38 -1.12
N ILE A 323 -4.58 6.14 -0.08
CA ILE A 323 -3.69 7.19 0.43
C ILE A 323 -3.08 6.74 1.76
N VAL A 324 -1.77 6.82 1.90
CA VAL A 324 -1.10 6.48 3.17
C VAL A 324 -0.58 7.75 3.84
N LYS A 325 -0.60 7.79 5.17
CA LYS A 325 0.01 8.90 5.91
C LYS A 325 1.50 9.03 5.59
N ASP A 326 2.03 10.25 5.58
CA ASP A 326 3.44 10.53 5.19
C ASP A 326 4.51 10.03 6.18
N ASN A 327 4.13 9.22 7.17
CA ASN A 327 5.06 8.46 8.00
C ASN A 327 5.19 6.98 7.60
N TYR A 328 4.50 6.53 6.55
CA TYR A 328 4.73 5.19 5.97
C TYR A 328 5.83 5.25 4.91
N ASN A 329 6.84 4.39 5.01
CA ASN A 329 7.84 4.19 3.98
C ASN A 329 7.17 3.79 2.66
N THR A 330 7.64 4.37 1.56
CA THR A 330 7.17 4.04 0.22
C THR A 330 8.30 4.11 -0.79
N ILE A 331 8.35 3.16 -1.72
CA ILE A 331 9.19 3.25 -2.92
C ILE A 331 8.59 4.31 -3.85
N GLY A 332 9.43 5.20 -4.37
CA GLY A 332 9.07 6.22 -5.36
C GLY A 332 8.43 7.51 -4.81
N MET A 333 8.20 7.61 -3.50
CA MET A 333 7.75 8.84 -2.82
C MET A 333 8.50 9.02 -1.50
N PRO A 334 8.81 10.27 -1.09
CA PRO A 334 9.51 10.50 0.16
C PRO A 334 8.62 10.14 1.37
N THR A 335 9.28 9.89 2.49
CA THR A 335 8.63 9.66 3.79
C THR A 335 9.17 10.69 4.78
N SER A 336 8.42 11.77 4.92
CA SER A 336 8.88 12.99 5.58
C SER A 336 8.38 13.13 7.02
N ALA A 337 7.37 12.35 7.41
CA ALA A 337 6.61 12.57 8.64
C ALA A 337 6.11 14.03 8.79
N GLY A 338 5.88 14.72 7.66
CA GLY A 338 5.50 16.13 7.61
C GLY A 338 6.63 17.13 7.89
N CYS A 339 7.83 16.66 8.24
CA CYS A 339 8.96 17.53 8.55
C CYS A 339 9.70 17.94 7.27
N THR A 340 10.00 19.23 7.13
CA THR A 340 10.93 19.72 6.09
C THR A 340 12.30 19.06 6.23
N CYS A 341 12.71 18.72 7.46
CA CYS A 341 13.95 18.01 7.75
C CYS A 341 14.08 16.64 7.05
N LEU A 342 12.96 15.97 6.73
CA LEU A 342 12.94 14.66 6.06
C LEU A 342 12.32 14.72 4.66
N LYS A 343 12.16 15.91 4.07
CA LYS A 343 11.47 16.10 2.77
C LYS A 343 12.05 15.27 1.62
N ASP A 344 13.34 14.95 1.68
CA ASP A 344 14.07 14.21 0.65
C ASP A 344 14.33 12.76 1.06
N ASN A 345 13.66 12.22 2.08
CA ASN A 345 13.86 10.85 2.56
C ASN A 345 13.17 9.81 1.64
N TYR A 346 13.82 9.37 0.58
CA TYR A 346 13.36 8.26 -0.26
C TYR A 346 13.93 6.92 0.21
N THR A 347 13.06 6.02 0.67
CA THR A 347 13.44 4.70 1.17
C THR A 347 13.55 3.68 0.04
N LEU A 348 14.39 2.67 0.21
CA LEU A 348 14.53 1.55 -0.74
C LEU A 348 13.45 0.48 -0.59
N THR A 349 12.65 0.54 0.48
CA THR A 349 11.58 -0.40 0.78
C THR A 349 10.30 0.33 1.10
N ASP A 350 9.17 -0.31 0.81
CA ASP A 350 7.87 0.05 1.34
C ASP A 350 7.79 -0.31 2.83
N ALA A 351 6.87 0.31 3.56
CA ALA A 351 6.41 -0.22 4.85
C ALA A 351 5.66 -1.54 4.61
N GLN A 352 5.69 -2.48 5.56
CA GLN A 352 5.09 -3.80 5.38
C GLN A 352 3.60 -3.73 4.97
N MET A 353 2.83 -2.84 5.59
CA MET A 353 1.43 -2.60 5.23
C MET A 353 1.24 -2.07 3.81
N VAL A 354 2.18 -1.25 3.31
CA VAL A 354 2.13 -0.70 1.95
C VAL A 354 2.43 -1.80 0.94
N GLU A 355 3.44 -2.62 1.20
CA GLU A 355 3.79 -3.79 0.38
C GLU A 355 2.59 -4.74 0.28
N GLN A 356 1.98 -5.11 1.41
CA GLN A 356 0.79 -5.98 1.45
C GLN A 356 -0.37 -5.45 0.60
N LEU A 357 -0.62 -4.14 0.62
CA LEU A 357 -1.66 -3.53 -0.21
C LEU A 357 -1.30 -3.58 -1.70
N ARG A 358 -0.04 -3.29 -2.07
CA ARG A 358 0.43 -3.40 -3.46
C ARG A 358 0.39 -4.84 -3.98
N ASP A 359 0.71 -5.81 -3.14
CA ASP A 359 0.60 -7.24 -3.46
C ASP A 359 -0.85 -7.61 -3.77
N GLY A 360 -1.81 -7.04 -3.04
CA GLY A 360 -3.24 -7.11 -3.34
C GLY A 360 -3.70 -6.31 -4.57
N GLY A 361 -2.78 -5.64 -5.27
CA GLY A 361 -3.06 -4.82 -6.45
C GLY A 361 -3.53 -3.39 -6.15
N ALA A 362 -3.41 -2.90 -4.91
CA ALA A 362 -3.77 -1.53 -4.59
C ALA A 362 -2.81 -0.50 -5.22
N ILE A 363 -3.35 0.66 -5.57
CA ILE A 363 -2.60 1.79 -6.11
C ILE A 363 -2.37 2.80 -4.98
N ILE A 364 -1.14 2.87 -4.47
CA ILE A 364 -0.78 3.93 -3.50
C ILE A 364 -0.73 5.26 -4.25
N LEU A 365 -1.81 6.05 -4.13
CA LEU A 365 -2.05 7.26 -4.90
C LEU A 365 -1.20 8.44 -4.42
N GLY A 366 -0.85 8.48 -3.13
CA GLY A 366 -0.07 9.56 -2.56
C GLY A 366 0.13 9.44 -1.05
N LYS A 367 0.83 10.44 -0.50
CA LYS A 367 1.15 10.59 0.92
C LYS A 367 0.34 11.74 1.52
N ALA A 368 -0.45 11.46 2.53
CA ALA A 368 -1.24 12.46 3.25
C ALA A 368 -0.41 13.20 4.30
N ASN A 369 -0.72 14.48 4.48
CA ASN A 369 -0.21 15.32 5.55
C ASN A 369 -0.58 14.76 6.93
N LEU A 370 0.20 15.14 7.93
CA LEU A 370 0.02 14.75 9.32
C LEU A 370 0.39 15.91 10.23
N HIS A 371 0.04 15.80 11.51
CA HIS A 371 0.75 16.61 12.50
C HIS A 371 2.20 16.12 12.56
N GLU A 372 3.16 17.05 12.43
CA GLU A 372 4.59 16.73 12.29
C GLU A 372 5.07 15.70 13.32
N PHE A 373 5.77 14.66 12.84
CA PHE A 373 6.22 13.50 13.64
C PHE A 373 5.14 12.83 14.50
N ALA A 374 3.88 12.94 14.07
CA ALA A 374 2.71 12.44 14.79
C ALA A 374 2.50 13.03 16.20
N LEU A 375 3.13 14.15 16.55
CA LEU A 375 3.18 14.69 17.92
C LEU A 375 1.97 15.55 18.36
N GLY A 376 0.95 15.70 17.52
CA GLY A 376 -0.20 16.54 17.83
C GLY A 376 -1.48 16.14 17.10
N LEU A 377 -2.58 16.77 17.51
CA LEU A 377 -3.94 16.35 17.16
C LEU A 377 -4.68 17.36 16.26
N SER A 378 -3.98 18.33 15.68
CA SER A 378 -4.58 19.40 14.85
C SER A 378 -4.11 19.41 13.39
N THR A 379 -3.19 18.50 13.04
CA THR A 379 -2.61 18.32 11.69
C THR A 379 -2.06 19.60 11.07
N VAL A 380 -0.87 19.98 11.53
CA VAL A 380 -0.02 20.99 10.91
C VAL A 380 1.39 20.45 10.84
N SER A 381 2.09 20.75 9.75
CA SER A 381 3.47 20.33 9.54
C SER A 381 4.28 21.41 8.82
N SER A 382 5.61 21.39 8.96
CA SER A 382 6.48 22.37 8.29
C SER A 382 6.53 22.17 6.78
N LEU A 383 6.40 20.92 6.30
CA LEU A 383 6.41 20.61 4.87
C LEU A 383 5.01 20.77 4.25
N GLY A 384 3.99 20.21 4.88
CA GLY A 384 2.63 20.17 4.35
C GLY A 384 1.74 21.34 4.75
N GLY A 385 2.14 22.17 5.72
CA GLY A 385 1.32 23.26 6.24
C GLY A 385 0.11 22.77 7.06
N GLN A 386 -0.89 23.62 7.22
CA GLN A 386 -2.13 23.33 7.96
C GLN A 386 -3.13 22.61 7.07
N THR A 387 -3.61 21.43 7.48
CA THR A 387 -4.76 20.77 6.84
C THR A 387 -6.07 21.31 7.42
N LEU A 388 -7.09 21.47 6.57
CA LEU A 388 -8.42 21.95 6.94
C LEU A 388 -9.43 20.79 7.01
N ASN A 389 -10.44 20.93 7.86
CA ASN A 389 -11.55 19.98 7.91
C ASN A 389 -12.52 20.21 6.73
N PRO A 390 -12.83 19.20 5.89
CA PRO A 390 -13.73 19.37 4.75
C PRO A 390 -15.18 19.74 5.11
N TYR A 391 -15.63 19.58 6.36
CA TYR A 391 -16.97 19.96 6.81
C TYR A 391 -17.07 21.41 7.31
N ASP A 392 -15.97 21.95 7.84
CA ASP A 392 -15.83 23.35 8.26
C ASP A 392 -14.35 23.76 8.13
N LEU A 393 -14.05 24.61 7.14
CA LEU A 393 -12.69 25.00 6.79
C LEU A 393 -11.98 25.82 7.89
N THR A 394 -12.70 26.25 8.94
CA THR A 394 -12.15 26.94 10.12
C THR A 394 -11.72 25.98 11.24
N LYS A 395 -12.00 24.68 11.06
CA LYS A 395 -11.71 23.63 12.04
C LYS A 395 -10.56 22.75 11.62
N ASN A 396 -9.89 22.18 12.63
CA ASN A 396 -8.89 21.17 12.36
C ASN A 396 -9.54 19.81 12.02
N PRO A 397 -8.89 18.99 11.18
CA PRO A 397 -9.39 17.66 10.81
C PRO A 397 -9.02 16.59 11.86
N GLY A 398 -8.68 17.00 13.09
CA GLY A 398 -8.08 16.12 14.08
C GLY A 398 -6.63 15.82 13.75
N GLY A 399 -6.05 14.85 14.42
CA GLY A 399 -4.68 14.42 14.15
C GLY A 399 -4.26 13.25 15.01
N SER A 400 -3.06 12.70 14.79
CA SER A 400 -2.10 13.20 13.79
C SER A 400 -2.38 12.77 12.35
N SER A 401 -3.28 11.82 12.09
CA SER A 401 -3.65 11.38 10.71
C SER A 401 -4.74 12.25 10.07
N GLY A 402 -4.78 13.56 10.38
CA GLY A 402 -5.84 14.44 9.89
C GLY A 402 -5.78 14.70 8.39
N GLY A 403 -4.60 14.61 7.75
CA GLY A 403 -4.51 14.64 6.29
C GLY A 403 -5.18 13.43 5.66
N THR A 404 -4.94 12.22 6.20
CA THR A 404 -5.64 11.00 5.75
C THR A 404 -7.15 11.16 5.94
N GLY A 405 -7.59 11.63 7.13
CA GLY A 405 -9.01 11.85 7.41
C GLY A 405 -9.66 12.85 6.46
N ALA A 406 -9.05 14.01 6.25
CA ALA A 406 -9.57 15.03 5.34
C ALA A 406 -9.58 14.55 3.88
N ALA A 407 -8.53 13.83 3.43
CA ALA A 407 -8.44 13.32 2.07
C ALA A 407 -9.54 12.29 1.77
N ILE A 408 -9.77 11.32 2.67
CA ILE A 408 -10.78 10.27 2.45
C ILE A 408 -12.20 10.84 2.58
N ALA A 409 -12.45 11.75 3.52
CA ALA A 409 -13.74 12.44 3.59
C ALA A 409 -14.02 13.29 2.35
N ALA A 410 -12.97 13.88 1.75
CA ALA A 410 -13.07 14.62 0.51
C ALA A 410 -13.12 13.73 -0.75
N ASN A 411 -13.12 12.39 -0.61
CA ASN A 411 -13.05 11.44 -1.72
C ASN A 411 -11.83 11.64 -2.62
N PHE A 412 -10.64 11.83 -2.05
CA PHE A 412 -9.39 11.84 -2.81
C PHE A 412 -8.82 10.45 -3.09
N ALA A 413 -9.32 9.43 -2.39
CA ALA A 413 -9.08 8.02 -2.65
C ALA A 413 -10.19 7.18 -2.01
N VAL A 414 -10.16 5.87 -2.20
CA VAL A 414 -11.20 4.98 -1.70
C VAL A 414 -11.08 4.79 -0.20
N LEU A 415 -9.86 4.52 0.28
CA LEU A 415 -9.53 4.39 1.70
C LEU A 415 -8.12 4.92 1.95
N GLY A 416 -7.75 5.06 3.21
CA GLY A 416 -6.39 5.44 3.57
C GLY A 416 -5.87 4.78 4.82
N LEU A 417 -4.55 4.88 5.03
CA LEU A 417 -3.89 4.41 6.24
C LEU A 417 -3.50 5.58 7.13
N GLY A 418 -3.86 5.49 8.40
CA GLY A 418 -3.40 6.36 9.47
C GLY A 418 -2.45 5.61 10.42
N THR A 419 -1.91 6.31 11.40
CA THR A 419 -1.21 5.68 12.54
C THR A 419 -1.76 6.23 13.84
N ASP A 420 -1.78 5.40 14.88
CA ASP A 420 -2.34 5.74 16.19
C ASP A 420 -1.36 5.39 17.32
N THR A 421 -1.05 6.38 18.15
CA THR A 421 -0.30 6.25 19.42
C THR A 421 -1.17 6.65 20.62
N GLY A 422 -2.25 7.39 20.36
CA GLY A 422 -2.96 8.24 21.30
C GLY A 422 -4.22 8.87 20.71
N GLY A 423 -4.92 8.15 19.83
CA GLY A 423 -6.14 8.61 19.12
C GLY A 423 -5.91 9.02 17.67
N SER A 424 -4.70 8.91 17.14
CA SER A 424 -4.36 9.47 15.83
C SER A 424 -5.00 8.80 14.60
N ILE A 425 -5.75 7.70 14.75
CA ILE A 425 -6.69 7.20 13.72
C ILE A 425 -8.13 7.62 14.06
N ARG A 426 -8.50 7.46 15.33
CA ARG A 426 -9.90 7.58 15.82
C ARG A 426 -10.37 9.03 15.88
N ILE A 427 -9.52 9.97 16.29
CA ILE A 427 -9.81 11.40 16.36
C ILE A 427 -10.01 11.98 14.96
N PRO A 428 -9.09 11.79 13.99
CA PRO A 428 -9.37 12.17 12.60
C PRO A 428 -10.60 11.52 12.00
N SER A 429 -10.88 10.25 12.33
CA SER A 429 -12.08 9.58 11.82
C SER A 429 -13.36 10.24 12.37
N SER A 430 -13.39 10.56 13.66
CA SER A 430 -14.46 11.32 14.30
C SER A 430 -14.69 12.68 13.64
N TYR A 431 -13.63 13.46 13.46
CA TYR A 431 -13.74 14.83 12.97
C TYR A 431 -14.05 14.93 11.47
N ASN A 432 -13.84 13.85 10.71
CA ASN A 432 -14.08 13.82 9.27
C ASN A 432 -15.20 12.84 8.86
N ASN A 433 -16.02 12.37 9.81
CA ASN A 433 -17.17 11.50 9.57
C ASN A 433 -16.81 10.18 8.83
N LEU A 434 -15.72 9.54 9.28
CA LEU A 434 -15.19 8.30 8.71
C LEU A 434 -15.27 7.17 9.72
N VAL A 435 -15.16 5.94 9.23
CA VAL A 435 -14.82 4.78 10.04
C VAL A 435 -13.31 4.70 10.19
N GLY A 436 -12.81 4.45 11.39
CA GLY A 436 -11.38 4.26 11.64
C GLY A 436 -11.14 3.13 12.62
N LEU A 437 -10.30 2.17 12.21
CA LEU A 437 -9.93 1.04 13.06
C LEU A 437 -8.50 1.21 13.55
N ARG A 438 -8.35 1.30 14.88
CA ARG A 438 -7.08 1.09 15.56
C ARG A 438 -7.00 -0.40 15.93
N PRO A 439 -6.19 -1.21 15.25
CA PRO A 439 -6.07 -2.62 15.58
C PRO A 439 -5.31 -2.84 16.89
N THR A 440 -5.39 -4.07 17.41
CA THR A 440 -4.57 -4.56 18.51
C THR A 440 -3.10 -4.33 18.20
N ILE A 441 -2.32 -3.88 19.19
CA ILE A 441 -0.87 -3.77 19.01
C ILE A 441 -0.32 -5.17 18.72
N GLY A 442 0.28 -5.33 17.53
CA GLY A 442 0.76 -6.62 17.04
C GLY A 442 -0.20 -7.37 16.13
N LEU A 443 -1.35 -6.81 15.73
CA LEU A 443 -2.13 -7.42 14.65
C LEU A 443 -1.55 -7.08 13.27
N THR A 444 -1.05 -5.86 13.11
CA THR A 444 -0.54 -5.31 11.85
C THR A 444 0.88 -4.78 12.08
N SER A 445 1.79 -4.99 11.13
CA SER A 445 3.20 -4.61 11.28
C SER A 445 3.43 -3.09 11.33
N ARG A 446 4.37 -2.67 12.17
CA ARG A 446 4.84 -1.28 12.29
C ARG A 446 6.13 -1.04 11.52
N GLU A 447 6.65 -2.06 10.84
CA GLU A 447 7.91 -1.97 10.12
C GLU A 447 7.82 -0.96 8.96
N GLY A 448 8.84 -0.12 8.86
CA GLY A 448 8.89 0.96 7.89
C GLY A 448 7.94 2.13 8.17
N ILE A 449 7.41 2.26 9.39
CA ILE A 449 6.65 3.45 9.81
C ILE A 449 7.54 4.34 10.69
N VAL A 450 7.63 5.65 10.41
CA VAL A 450 8.33 6.60 11.30
C VAL A 450 7.62 6.59 12.66
N PRO A 451 8.30 6.16 13.75
CA PRO A 451 7.66 5.85 15.01
C PRO A 451 7.43 7.09 15.88
N LEU A 452 6.55 6.95 16.87
CA LEU A 452 6.38 7.89 17.97
C LEU A 452 6.64 7.23 19.34
N ALA A 453 6.06 6.05 19.55
CA ALA A 453 6.27 5.20 20.73
C ALA A 453 5.85 3.77 20.40
N LEU A 454 6.80 2.90 20.09
CA LEU A 454 6.51 1.53 19.68
C LEU A 454 5.69 0.74 20.72
N SER A 455 5.72 1.11 22.00
CA SER A 455 4.84 0.47 23.01
C SER A 455 3.35 0.76 22.84
N GLN A 456 3.00 1.76 22.03
CA GLN A 456 1.63 2.25 21.81
C GLN A 456 1.25 2.31 20.32
N ASP A 457 2.23 2.35 19.43
CA ASP A 457 2.03 2.58 18.00
C ASP A 457 1.34 1.40 17.31
N THR A 458 0.43 1.75 16.40
CA THR A 458 -0.08 0.83 15.38
C THR A 458 -0.49 1.62 14.14
N GLY A 459 -0.37 0.99 12.97
CA GLY A 459 -1.00 1.45 11.75
C GLY A 459 -2.42 0.89 11.61
N GLY A 460 -3.28 1.54 10.84
CA GLY A 460 -4.63 1.03 10.64
C GLY A 460 -5.43 1.80 9.58
N PRO A 461 -6.50 1.18 9.07
CA PRO A 461 -7.29 1.75 7.98
C PRO A 461 -8.28 2.81 8.46
N MET A 462 -8.55 3.76 7.56
CA MET A 462 -9.57 4.79 7.65
C MET A 462 -10.36 4.78 6.34
N ALA A 463 -11.67 4.61 6.42
CA ALA A 463 -12.53 4.48 5.25
C ALA A 463 -13.91 5.09 5.48
N ARG A 464 -14.70 5.17 4.42
CA ARG A 464 -16.07 5.70 4.47
C ARG A 464 -17.06 4.71 5.04
N THR A 465 -16.78 3.41 4.89
CA THR A 465 -17.67 2.32 5.30
C THR A 465 -16.93 1.31 6.19
N VAL A 466 -17.68 0.58 7.03
CA VAL A 466 -17.12 -0.56 7.80
C VAL A 466 -16.74 -1.71 6.86
N GLU A 467 -17.42 -1.87 5.73
CA GLU A 467 -17.05 -2.85 4.71
C GLU A 467 -15.63 -2.63 4.18
N ASP A 468 -15.28 -1.39 3.81
CA ASP A 468 -13.95 -1.07 3.30
C ASP A 468 -12.86 -1.26 4.37
N ILE A 469 -13.19 -1.05 5.66
CA ILE A 469 -12.32 -1.40 6.78
C ILE A 469 -12.08 -2.92 6.81
N ALA A 470 -13.13 -3.72 6.76
CA ALA A 470 -13.02 -5.19 6.80
C ALA A 470 -12.19 -5.73 5.62
N ILE A 471 -12.46 -5.24 4.40
CA ILE A 471 -11.70 -5.61 3.20
C ILE A 471 -10.22 -5.25 3.37
N SER A 472 -9.90 -4.03 3.80
CA SER A 472 -8.50 -3.62 3.96
C SER A 472 -7.76 -4.45 5.02
N MET A 473 -8.42 -4.82 6.12
CA MET A 473 -7.80 -5.61 7.19
C MET A 473 -7.38 -7.01 6.77
N ASP A 474 -7.99 -7.57 5.72
CA ASP A 474 -7.57 -8.87 5.17
C ASP A 474 -6.19 -8.85 4.52
N TYR A 475 -5.74 -7.68 4.05
CA TYR A 475 -4.41 -7.49 3.49
C TYR A 475 -3.41 -7.07 4.56
N LEU A 476 -3.85 -6.27 5.54
CA LEU A 476 -2.95 -5.63 6.52
C LEU A 476 -2.56 -6.54 7.70
N LYS A 477 -3.37 -7.56 8.02
CA LYS A 477 -3.16 -8.42 9.19
C LYS A 477 -1.99 -9.39 8.98
N GLY A 478 -1.31 -9.72 10.08
CA GLY A 478 -0.47 -10.92 10.15
C GLY A 478 0.92 -10.69 10.71
N TYR A 479 1.67 -11.79 10.73
CA TYR A 479 3.03 -11.86 11.24
C TYR A 479 4.03 -11.21 10.28
N ASP A 480 4.92 -10.41 10.85
CA ASP A 480 6.09 -9.84 10.22
C ASP A 480 7.32 -10.15 11.10
N PRO A 481 8.32 -10.88 10.59
CA PRO A 481 9.54 -11.18 11.35
C PRO A 481 10.36 -9.94 11.73
N ASP A 482 10.22 -8.82 11.01
CA ASP A 482 10.93 -7.58 11.29
C ASP A 482 10.19 -6.73 12.36
N ASP A 483 8.96 -7.10 12.70
CA ASP A 483 8.20 -6.56 13.82
C ASP A 483 7.80 -7.64 14.83
N ALA A 484 8.60 -7.80 15.89
CA ALA A 484 8.37 -8.78 16.95
C ALA A 484 7.00 -8.67 17.66
N ALA A 485 6.33 -7.51 17.64
CA ALA A 485 4.98 -7.40 18.24
C ALA A 485 3.96 -8.24 17.47
N THR A 486 4.18 -8.47 16.17
CA THR A 486 3.24 -9.22 15.33
C THR A 486 3.17 -10.71 15.65
N LEU A 487 4.15 -11.23 16.39
CA LEU A 487 4.16 -12.62 16.86
C LEU A 487 2.88 -12.95 17.64
N TYR A 488 2.29 -11.99 18.34
CA TYR A 488 1.09 -12.20 19.15
C TYR A 488 -0.19 -12.41 18.33
N SER A 489 -0.19 -12.08 17.03
CA SER A 489 -1.33 -12.32 16.13
C SER A 489 -1.44 -13.77 15.66
N MET A 490 -0.35 -14.54 15.75
CA MET A 490 -0.27 -15.92 15.25
C MET A 490 -1.37 -16.79 15.87
N GLY A 491 -2.23 -17.35 15.01
CA GLY A 491 -3.35 -18.22 15.42
C GLY A 491 -4.53 -17.48 16.07
N ARG A 492 -4.54 -16.15 16.08
CA ARG A 492 -5.62 -15.32 16.66
C ARG A 492 -6.35 -14.46 15.65
N THR A 493 -5.99 -14.55 14.37
CA THR A 493 -6.63 -13.79 13.30
C THR A 493 -7.64 -14.67 12.55
N PRO A 494 -8.82 -14.13 12.18
CA PRO A 494 -9.76 -14.86 11.33
C PRO A 494 -9.19 -15.00 9.91
N LYS A 495 -9.71 -15.97 9.14
CA LYS A 495 -9.35 -16.14 7.73
C LYS A 495 -9.67 -14.88 6.92
N THR A 496 -10.86 -14.33 7.10
CA THR A 496 -11.28 -13.04 6.52
C THR A 496 -12.06 -12.24 7.56
N TYR A 497 -11.93 -10.91 7.54
CA TYR A 497 -12.76 -10.00 8.31
C TYR A 497 -14.08 -9.67 7.62
N THR A 498 -14.21 -9.94 6.32
CA THR A 498 -15.48 -9.73 5.61
C THR A 498 -16.58 -10.70 6.05
N ASP A 499 -16.22 -11.86 6.61
CA ASP A 499 -17.17 -12.78 7.27
C ASP A 499 -17.88 -12.13 8.48
N SER A 500 -17.32 -11.06 9.03
CA SER A 500 -17.93 -10.30 10.13
C SER A 500 -18.96 -9.27 9.67
N LEU A 501 -19.20 -9.08 8.37
CA LEU A 501 -20.17 -8.11 7.85
C LEU A 501 -21.60 -8.63 8.02
N ASP A 502 -22.08 -8.60 9.26
CA ASP A 502 -23.40 -9.06 9.67
C ASP A 502 -24.27 -7.86 10.07
N LYS A 503 -25.26 -7.54 9.24
CA LYS A 503 -26.18 -6.42 9.48
C LYS A 503 -26.97 -6.58 10.78
N ASP A 504 -27.19 -7.82 11.23
CA ASP A 504 -27.93 -8.15 12.45
C ASP A 504 -26.98 -8.37 13.64
N GLY A 505 -25.70 -7.98 13.50
CA GLY A 505 -24.66 -8.28 14.47
C GLY A 505 -24.82 -7.65 15.86
N LEU A 506 -25.68 -6.64 16.03
CA LEU A 506 -26.06 -6.09 17.33
C LEU A 506 -27.12 -6.95 18.06
N ASN A 507 -27.85 -7.81 17.36
CA ASN A 507 -28.90 -8.62 17.97
C ASN A 507 -28.31 -9.62 18.98
N GLY A 508 -28.65 -9.42 20.26
CA GLY A 508 -28.13 -10.23 21.36
C GLY A 508 -26.74 -9.81 21.87
N ALA A 509 -26.11 -8.80 21.25
CA ALA A 509 -24.85 -8.25 21.72
C ALA A 509 -25.03 -7.54 23.07
N ARG A 510 -23.97 -7.49 23.88
CA ARG A 510 -23.92 -6.81 25.17
C ARG A 510 -22.84 -5.72 25.17
N ILE A 511 -23.25 -4.47 25.31
CA ILE A 511 -22.37 -3.30 25.18
C ILE A 511 -22.34 -2.52 26.49
N GLY A 512 -21.15 -2.25 27.02
CA GLY A 512 -20.97 -1.48 28.25
C GLY A 512 -20.62 -0.03 27.99
N VAL A 513 -21.41 0.92 28.49
CA VAL A 513 -21.19 2.36 28.30
C VAL A 513 -20.36 2.93 29.44
N ILE A 514 -19.23 3.55 29.12
CA ILE A 514 -18.43 4.26 30.12
C ILE A 514 -18.99 5.68 30.28
N ARG A 515 -19.78 5.90 31.33
CA ARG A 515 -20.44 7.19 31.61
C ARG A 515 -19.57 8.22 32.31
N ASP A 516 -18.39 7.82 32.79
CA ASP A 516 -17.50 8.69 33.56
C ASP A 516 -17.17 9.98 32.78
N PRO A 517 -17.32 11.18 33.39
CA PRO A 517 -17.04 12.46 32.72
C PRO A 517 -15.62 12.62 32.16
N LEU A 518 -14.63 11.88 32.68
CA LEU A 518 -13.27 11.87 32.14
C LEU A 518 -13.20 11.22 30.75
N VAL A 519 -14.14 10.31 30.44
CA VAL A 519 -14.25 9.61 29.15
C VAL A 519 -15.33 10.22 28.29
N MET A 520 -16.55 10.37 28.84
CA MET A 520 -17.72 10.91 28.15
C MET A 520 -17.57 12.40 27.80
N GLY A 521 -16.84 13.16 28.62
CA GLY A 521 -16.77 14.61 28.52
C GLY A 521 -18.00 15.31 29.11
N THR A 522 -18.10 16.61 28.84
CA THR A 522 -19.17 17.49 29.34
C THR A 522 -19.92 18.21 28.23
N ASN A 523 -19.58 17.99 26.96
CA ASN A 523 -20.24 18.62 25.84
C ASN A 523 -21.63 17.98 25.62
N GLU A 524 -22.69 18.75 25.85
CA GLU A 524 -24.08 18.26 25.78
C GLU A 524 -24.45 17.70 24.39
N GLY A 525 -23.93 18.28 23.31
CA GLY A 525 -24.18 17.79 21.95
C GLY A 525 -23.55 16.42 21.71
N VAL A 526 -22.31 16.22 22.14
CA VAL A 526 -21.59 14.93 22.04
C VAL A 526 -22.26 13.87 22.93
N ILE A 527 -22.64 14.24 24.16
CA ILE A 527 -23.37 13.36 25.07
C ILE A 527 -24.72 12.97 24.46
N GLY A 528 -25.45 13.93 23.89
CA GLY A 528 -26.72 13.72 23.21
C GLY A 528 -26.61 12.73 22.06
N LEU A 529 -25.62 12.90 21.17
CA LEU A 529 -25.37 11.95 20.08
C LEU A 529 -24.97 10.56 20.58
N THR A 530 -24.15 10.49 21.64
CA THR A 530 -23.76 9.20 22.23
C THR A 530 -24.99 8.48 22.81
N ASN A 531 -25.91 9.22 23.44
CA ASN A 531 -27.18 8.67 23.92
C ASN A 531 -28.08 8.20 22.77
N GLN A 532 -28.15 8.95 21.68
CA GLN A 532 -28.90 8.53 20.50
C GLN A 532 -28.35 7.23 19.93
N ALA A 533 -27.02 7.14 19.77
CA ALA A 533 -26.36 5.92 19.32
C ALA A 533 -26.63 4.70 20.23
N ILE A 534 -26.67 4.91 21.54
CA ILE A 534 -27.05 3.88 22.52
C ILE A 534 -28.47 3.37 22.26
N ASP A 535 -29.41 4.28 21.99
CA ASP A 535 -30.79 3.92 21.73
C ASP A 535 -30.96 3.24 20.35
N ASP A 536 -30.19 3.65 19.35
CA ASP A 536 -30.12 2.98 18.04
C ASP A 536 -29.56 1.56 18.17
N MET A 537 -28.52 1.35 18.98
CA MET A 537 -27.98 0.01 19.27
C MET A 537 -28.99 -0.88 20.00
N LYS A 538 -29.74 -0.34 20.96
CA LYS A 538 -30.83 -1.08 21.62
C LYS A 538 -31.95 -1.44 20.63
N ALA A 539 -32.30 -0.52 19.73
CA ALA A 539 -33.31 -0.75 18.71
C ALA A 539 -32.89 -1.86 17.73
N ALA A 540 -31.59 -1.99 17.45
CA ALA A 540 -31.00 -3.09 16.67
C ALA A 540 -30.84 -4.41 17.46
N GLY A 541 -31.28 -4.45 18.73
CA GLY A 541 -31.34 -5.69 19.54
C GLY A 541 -30.19 -5.88 20.53
N ALA A 542 -29.32 -4.89 20.73
CA ALA A 542 -28.26 -4.98 21.73
C ALA A 542 -28.78 -4.71 23.16
N THR A 543 -28.23 -5.42 24.13
CA THR A 543 -28.34 -5.05 25.55
C THR A 543 -27.24 -4.05 25.89
N VAL A 544 -27.62 -2.82 26.18
CA VAL A 544 -26.67 -1.76 26.54
C VAL A 544 -26.77 -1.45 28.03
N VAL A 545 -25.66 -1.53 28.75
CA VAL A 545 -25.58 -1.30 30.22
C VAL A 545 -24.52 -0.26 30.55
N ASP A 546 -24.77 0.60 31.53
CA ASP A 546 -23.75 1.52 32.02
C ASP A 546 -22.75 0.75 32.91
N VAL A 547 -21.45 1.06 32.77
CA VAL A 547 -20.38 0.38 33.52
C VAL A 547 -19.38 1.36 34.11
N GLU A 548 -18.77 0.94 35.23
CA GLU A 548 -17.66 1.64 35.87
C GLU A 548 -16.37 0.88 35.61
N VAL A 549 -15.32 1.59 35.15
CA VAL A 549 -13.99 1.01 34.94
C VAL A 549 -13.15 1.23 36.20
N PRO A 550 -12.63 0.16 36.85
CA PRO A 550 -11.77 0.30 38.01
C PRO A 550 -10.52 1.14 37.72
N ASN A 551 -10.11 1.99 38.66
CA ASN A 551 -8.89 2.81 38.56
C ASN A 551 -8.85 3.74 37.32
N LEU A 552 -10.00 4.08 36.72
CA LEU A 552 -10.06 4.87 35.49
C LEU A 552 -9.30 6.20 35.59
N SER A 553 -9.48 6.94 36.69
CA SER A 553 -8.76 8.20 36.92
C SER A 553 -7.25 8.04 36.92
N ASP A 554 -6.74 6.98 37.56
CA ASP A 554 -5.30 6.69 37.61
C ASP A 554 -4.76 6.27 36.24
N ILE A 555 -5.50 5.43 35.52
CA ILE A 555 -5.19 5.02 34.15
C ILE A 555 -5.05 6.25 33.24
N LEU A 556 -6.01 7.17 33.31
CA LEU A 556 -6.03 8.36 32.46
C LEU A 556 -4.99 9.42 32.89
N ALA A 557 -4.51 9.37 34.14
CA ALA A 557 -3.47 10.25 34.65
C ALA A 557 -2.05 9.86 34.20
N TYR A 558 -1.83 8.61 33.75
CA TYR A 558 -0.53 8.21 33.23
C TYR A 558 -0.11 9.03 31.98
N PRO A 559 1.15 9.46 31.89
CA PRO A 559 1.64 10.11 30.68
C PRO A 559 1.76 9.11 29.53
N SER A 560 1.75 9.63 28.30
CA SER A 560 2.10 8.83 27.12
C SER A 560 3.58 8.49 27.13
N LEU A 561 3.92 7.26 26.75
CA LEU A 561 5.31 6.79 26.65
C LEU A 561 6.06 7.42 25.48
N SER A 562 5.36 8.08 24.55
CA SER A 562 5.99 8.95 23.54
C SER A 562 6.82 10.09 24.13
N SER A 563 6.65 10.38 25.43
CA SER A 563 7.53 11.31 26.14
C SER A 563 8.92 10.77 26.44
N PHE A 564 9.10 9.47 26.34
CA PHE A 564 10.33 8.76 26.65
C PHE A 564 10.88 8.10 25.38
N GLU A 565 10.04 7.33 24.68
CA GLU A 565 10.47 6.44 23.58
C GLU A 565 10.88 7.19 22.31
N PHE A 566 10.29 8.36 22.02
CA PHE A 566 10.43 9.03 20.72
C PHE A 566 11.87 9.21 20.25
N LYS A 567 12.78 9.65 21.12
CA LYS A 567 14.20 9.82 20.76
C LYS A 567 14.83 8.49 20.34
N SER A 568 14.62 7.45 21.15
CA SER A 568 15.20 6.12 20.92
C SER A 568 14.67 5.55 19.61
N ASP A 569 13.35 5.50 19.46
CA ASP A 569 12.70 4.86 18.32
C ASP A 569 12.98 5.62 17.02
N LEU A 570 12.94 6.96 17.05
CA LEU A 570 13.26 7.77 15.89
C LEU A 570 14.72 7.60 15.46
N ASN A 571 15.67 7.57 16.40
CA ASN A 571 17.07 7.37 16.08
C ASN A 571 17.31 5.96 15.49
N THR A 572 16.61 4.93 15.97
CA THR A 572 16.66 3.59 15.37
C THR A 572 16.10 3.59 13.94
N TYR A 573 15.00 4.30 13.68
CA TYR A 573 14.52 4.51 12.31
C TYR A 573 15.57 5.23 11.46
N PHE A 574 16.27 6.23 12.00
CA PHE A 574 17.29 6.99 11.28
C PHE A 574 18.49 6.12 10.89
N GLU A 575 18.94 5.24 11.80
CA GLU A 575 19.99 4.27 11.52
C GLU A 575 19.61 3.27 10.42
N THR A 576 18.33 2.91 10.34
CA THR A 576 17.83 1.88 9.41
C THR A 576 17.52 2.44 8.03
N TYR A 577 16.90 3.61 7.96
CA TYR A 577 16.24 4.11 6.75
C TYR A 577 16.86 5.37 6.15
N ILE A 578 17.41 6.27 6.96
CA ILE A 578 17.84 7.57 6.45
C ILE A 578 19.15 7.44 5.65
N ASN A 579 19.15 7.93 4.41
CA ASN A 579 20.23 7.81 3.42
C ASN A 579 20.75 6.38 3.24
N ASN A 580 19.90 5.37 3.42
CA ASN A 580 20.20 4.01 2.97
C ASN A 580 20.16 3.92 1.44
N ASN A 581 19.34 4.77 0.81
CA ASN A 581 19.35 5.07 -0.61
C ASN A 581 20.52 6.05 -0.92
N PRO A 582 21.48 5.66 -1.78
CA PRO A 582 22.64 6.51 -2.11
C PRO A 582 22.26 7.82 -2.85
N ASP A 583 21.09 7.87 -3.47
CA ASP A 583 20.60 9.04 -4.21
C ASP A 583 19.91 10.06 -3.29
N THR A 584 19.69 9.69 -2.03
CA THR A 584 19.07 10.53 -1.00
C THR A 584 20.12 11.21 -0.12
N LYS A 585 19.91 12.50 0.18
CA LYS A 585 20.80 13.32 1.02
C LYS A 585 20.04 14.12 2.07
N VAL A 586 19.47 13.41 3.04
CA VAL A 586 18.93 13.98 4.28
C VAL A 586 20.09 14.39 5.19
N PRO A 587 20.17 15.66 5.65
CA PRO A 587 21.32 16.14 6.43
C PRO A 587 21.27 15.74 7.90
N TYR A 588 20.14 15.21 8.39
CA TYR A 588 19.93 14.82 9.79
C TYR A 588 20.08 13.31 9.98
N ARG A 589 20.77 12.90 11.06
CA ARG A 589 21.04 11.50 11.43
C ARG A 589 20.51 11.13 12.81
N SER A 590 19.92 12.08 13.53
CA SER A 590 19.28 11.88 14.81
C SER A 590 18.26 12.98 15.11
N LEU A 591 17.45 12.79 16.16
CA LEU A 591 16.64 13.87 16.73
C LEU A 591 17.50 15.05 17.19
N SER A 592 18.69 14.80 17.75
CA SER A 592 19.60 15.84 18.21
C SER A 592 20.05 16.75 17.07
N ASP A 593 20.32 16.20 15.88
CA ASP A 593 20.69 17.01 14.71
C ASP A 593 19.55 17.96 14.30
N ILE A 594 18.29 17.50 14.39
CA ILE A 594 17.11 18.32 14.08
C ILE A 594 16.98 19.45 15.11
N VAL A 595 17.10 19.13 16.39
CA VAL A 595 17.05 20.11 17.49
C VAL A 595 18.14 21.17 17.35
N ASP A 596 19.37 20.75 17.03
CA ASP A 596 20.55 21.63 16.90
C ASP A 596 20.45 22.54 15.68
N SER A 597 19.81 22.07 14.60
CA SER A 597 19.66 22.88 13.39
C SER A 597 18.79 24.12 13.60
N VAL A 598 17.83 24.05 14.54
CA VAL A 598 16.79 25.07 14.82
C VAL A 598 15.98 25.53 13.59
N THR A 599 16.22 24.94 12.43
CA THR A 599 15.59 25.20 11.13
C THR A 599 14.90 23.93 10.65
N ASP A 600 14.07 24.03 9.61
CA ASP A 600 13.49 22.85 8.92
C ASP A 600 12.52 21.97 9.73
N MET A 601 11.83 22.58 10.71
CA MET A 601 10.74 21.99 11.48
C MET A 601 9.71 23.07 11.87
N LEU A 602 8.60 22.69 12.50
CA LEU A 602 7.67 23.68 13.06
C LEU A 602 8.33 24.45 14.22
N PRO A 603 8.41 25.80 14.17
CA PRO A 603 9.12 26.57 15.21
C PRO A 603 8.54 26.38 16.63
N HIS A 604 7.22 26.22 16.75
CA HIS A 604 6.57 26.02 18.05
C HIS A 604 6.81 24.61 18.64
N MET A 605 7.29 23.66 17.83
CA MET A 605 7.60 22.30 18.26
C MET A 605 9.02 22.16 18.81
N LEU A 606 9.91 23.15 18.60
CA LEU A 606 11.31 23.07 19.04
C LEU A 606 11.46 22.72 20.54
N ASN A 607 10.63 23.30 21.41
CA ASN A 607 10.69 22.99 22.85
C ASN A 607 10.20 21.57 23.16
N VAL A 608 9.22 21.05 22.40
CA VAL A 608 8.78 19.67 22.50
C VAL A 608 9.94 18.75 22.10
N TYR A 609 10.59 19.00 20.95
CA TYR A 609 11.74 18.21 20.50
C TYR A 609 12.91 18.24 21.48
N LYS A 610 13.26 19.42 22.03
CA LYS A 610 14.27 19.52 23.11
C LYS A 610 13.91 18.67 24.32
N GLY A 611 12.65 18.68 24.73
CA GLY A 611 12.16 17.83 25.82
C GLY A 611 12.35 16.35 25.51
N ARG A 612 11.99 15.91 24.30
CA ARG A 612 12.18 14.51 23.86
C ARG A 612 13.65 14.14 23.73
N ASP A 613 14.48 15.04 23.19
CA ASP A 613 15.91 14.82 22.99
C ASP A 613 16.68 14.79 24.32
N SER A 614 16.17 15.42 25.37
CA SER A 614 16.76 15.38 26.72
C SER A 614 16.61 14.03 27.43
N VAL A 615 15.77 13.13 26.91
CA VAL A 615 15.57 11.80 27.49
C VAL A 615 16.85 10.98 27.33
N THR A 616 17.32 10.45 28.46
CA THR A 616 18.50 9.58 28.57
C THR A 616 18.14 8.12 28.24
N ASP A 617 19.10 7.20 28.35
CA ASP A 617 18.90 5.78 28.12
C ASP A 617 17.63 5.25 28.84
N LEU A 618 16.71 4.64 28.08
CA LEU A 618 15.46 4.11 28.59
C LEU A 618 15.66 3.02 29.64
N SER A 619 16.75 2.24 29.56
CA SER A 619 17.06 1.18 30.52
C SER A 619 17.43 1.71 31.92
N GLU A 620 17.92 2.96 31.98
CA GLU A 620 18.30 3.65 33.21
C GLU A 620 17.19 4.61 33.71
N ASN A 621 16.18 4.88 32.88
CA ASN A 621 15.08 5.77 33.22
C ASN A 621 14.03 5.05 34.09
N GLN A 622 14.04 5.33 35.40
CA GLN A 622 13.16 4.68 36.37
C GLN A 622 11.67 4.96 36.11
N ASP A 623 11.31 6.20 35.78
CA ASP A 623 9.91 6.58 35.50
C ASP A 623 9.38 5.81 34.28
N TYR A 624 10.17 5.77 33.20
CA TYR A 624 9.84 4.97 32.01
C TYR A 624 9.59 3.51 32.37
N ARG A 625 10.53 2.89 33.11
CA ARG A 625 10.42 1.48 33.54
C ARG A 625 9.20 1.24 34.41
N ASP A 626 8.87 2.15 35.32
CA ASP A 626 7.68 2.03 36.15
C ASP A 626 6.40 2.12 35.30
N ILE A 627 6.33 3.04 34.35
CA ILE A 627 5.15 3.23 33.50
C ILE A 627 4.97 2.05 32.54
N ILE A 628 6.01 1.63 31.81
CA ILE A 628 5.92 0.54 30.82
C ILE A 628 5.54 -0.79 31.48
N LEU A 629 5.92 -1.02 32.75
CA LEU A 629 5.57 -2.23 33.50
C LEU A 629 4.16 -2.16 34.12
N LYS A 630 3.74 -1.01 34.65
CA LYS A 630 2.52 -0.89 35.46
C LYS A 630 1.29 -0.48 34.64
N ARG A 631 1.42 0.54 33.78
CA ARG A 631 0.27 1.15 33.10
C ARG A 631 -0.46 0.17 32.17
N PRO A 632 0.21 -0.59 31.27
CA PRO A 632 -0.50 -1.53 30.41
C PRO A 632 -1.22 -2.61 31.19
N LYS A 633 -0.57 -3.16 32.22
CA LYS A 633 -1.18 -4.15 33.12
C LYS A 633 -2.43 -3.61 33.79
N LEU A 634 -2.32 -2.47 34.48
CA LEU A 634 -3.44 -1.84 35.19
C LEU A 634 -4.61 -1.57 34.24
N THR A 635 -4.33 -1.01 33.06
CA THR A 635 -5.36 -0.68 32.07
C THR A 635 -6.05 -1.93 31.54
N ARG A 636 -5.28 -2.98 31.19
CA ARG A 636 -5.83 -4.26 30.69
C ARG A 636 -6.71 -4.94 31.72
N GLU A 637 -6.22 -5.06 32.95
CA GLU A 637 -6.94 -5.71 34.04
C GLU A 637 -8.25 -4.98 34.32
N ALA A 638 -8.24 -3.65 34.40
CA ALA A 638 -9.46 -2.86 34.61
C ALA A 638 -10.49 -3.05 33.47
N LEU A 639 -10.07 -2.95 32.21
CA LEU A 639 -10.97 -3.09 31.06
C LEU A 639 -11.51 -4.53 30.95
N LEU A 640 -10.64 -5.54 31.03
CA LEU A 640 -11.06 -6.94 30.93
C LEU A 640 -11.93 -7.37 32.10
N GLN A 641 -11.64 -6.91 33.32
CA GLN A 641 -12.49 -7.16 34.47
C GLN A 641 -13.88 -6.56 34.23
N THR A 642 -13.95 -5.29 33.81
CA THR A 642 -15.23 -4.62 33.50
C THR A 642 -16.02 -5.40 32.45
N MET A 643 -15.36 -5.83 31.37
CA MET A 643 -16.01 -6.58 30.30
C MET A 643 -16.42 -8.01 30.73
N THR A 644 -15.65 -8.66 31.60
CA THR A 644 -15.93 -10.02 32.08
C THR A 644 -17.07 -10.02 33.08
N ASP A 645 -17.00 -9.15 34.10
CA ASP A 645 -17.99 -9.06 35.17
C ASP A 645 -19.39 -8.71 34.63
N ASN A 646 -19.45 -7.98 33.51
CA ASN A 646 -20.71 -7.56 32.87
C ASN A 646 -21.08 -8.36 31.61
N GLN A 647 -20.27 -9.36 31.23
CA GLN A 647 -20.43 -10.19 30.02
C GLN A 647 -20.58 -9.34 28.76
N LEU A 648 -19.65 -8.43 28.52
CA LEU A 648 -19.68 -7.49 27.41
C LEU A 648 -18.90 -7.99 26.20
N ASP A 649 -19.43 -7.72 25.01
CA ASP A 649 -18.73 -7.86 23.74
C ASP A 649 -17.81 -6.64 23.48
N ALA A 650 -18.28 -5.44 23.83
CA ALA A 650 -17.53 -4.20 23.64
C ALA A 650 -17.84 -3.15 24.73
N LEU A 651 -16.90 -2.22 24.91
CA LEU A 651 -17.11 -0.98 25.65
C LEU A 651 -17.41 0.16 24.68
N LEU A 652 -18.35 1.04 25.02
CA LEU A 652 -18.83 2.16 24.22
C LEU A 652 -18.58 3.50 24.93
N TYR A 653 -18.08 4.47 24.18
CA TYR A 653 -17.89 5.87 24.60
C TYR A 653 -17.74 6.77 23.35
N PRO A 654 -17.88 8.11 23.45
CA PRO A 654 -17.62 8.98 22.30
C PRO A 654 -16.15 8.89 21.88
N SER A 655 -15.87 8.87 20.56
CA SER A 655 -14.47 8.86 20.08
C SER A 655 -13.69 10.11 20.50
N THR A 656 -14.41 11.22 20.67
CA THR A 656 -13.90 12.50 21.18
C THR A 656 -14.92 13.13 22.11
N ALA A 657 -14.46 13.70 23.22
CA ALA A 657 -15.32 14.37 24.21
C ALA A 657 -15.90 15.72 23.70
N ASN A 658 -15.35 16.24 22.61
CA ASN A 658 -15.73 17.51 22.01
C ASN A 658 -15.71 17.39 20.47
N PRO A 659 -16.47 18.26 19.77
CA PRO A 659 -16.38 18.38 18.31
C PRO A 659 -15.04 18.99 17.85
N PRO A 660 -14.78 18.97 16.53
CA PRO A 660 -13.65 19.66 15.92
C PRO A 660 -13.38 21.05 16.50
N ALA A 661 -12.15 21.24 17.00
CA ALA A 661 -11.70 22.53 17.50
C ALA A 661 -11.25 23.44 16.34
N ASN A 662 -10.95 24.70 16.65
CA ASN A 662 -10.37 25.63 15.68
C ASN A 662 -9.01 25.14 15.17
N LEU A 663 -8.54 25.70 14.05
CA LEU A 663 -7.21 25.41 13.52
C LEU A 663 -6.13 25.55 14.60
N ARG A 664 -5.19 24.61 14.61
CA ARG A 664 -4.06 24.52 15.55
C ARG A 664 -4.40 24.29 17.03
N ASP A 665 -5.68 24.19 17.39
CA ASP A 665 -6.13 23.84 18.73
C ASP A 665 -6.48 22.34 18.83
N SER A 666 -6.63 21.80 20.04
CA SER A 666 -7.05 20.42 20.29
C SER A 666 -7.71 20.25 21.66
N ASN A 667 -8.91 19.67 21.66
CA ASN A 667 -9.68 19.39 22.88
C ASN A 667 -10.39 18.03 22.82
N ALA A 668 -9.81 17.03 22.13
CA ALA A 668 -10.44 15.73 21.86
C ALA A 668 -10.87 14.92 23.11
N GLY A 669 -10.42 15.29 24.32
CA GLY A 669 -10.72 14.60 25.56
C GLY A 669 -9.67 13.55 25.94
N SER A 670 -10.04 12.65 26.84
CA SER A 670 -9.09 11.70 27.46
C SER A 670 -9.33 10.22 27.10
N ALA A 671 -10.46 9.90 26.46
CA ALA A 671 -10.80 8.54 26.02
C ALA A 671 -9.77 7.94 25.06
N ASN A 672 -9.04 8.81 24.34
CA ASN A 672 -7.96 8.45 23.43
C ASN A 672 -6.81 7.66 24.08
N ARG A 673 -6.75 7.57 25.41
CA ARG A 673 -5.76 6.78 26.17
C ARG A 673 -6.13 5.31 26.36
N LEU A 674 -7.41 4.94 26.38
CA LEU A 674 -7.85 3.60 26.79
C LEU A 674 -7.29 2.49 25.87
N SER A 675 -7.56 2.57 24.57
CA SER A 675 -7.07 1.58 23.60
C SER A 675 -5.54 1.57 23.48
N PRO A 676 -4.82 2.71 23.34
CA PRO A 676 -3.36 2.68 23.27
C PRO A 676 -2.66 2.21 24.54
N TYR A 677 -3.20 2.54 25.73
CA TYR A 677 -2.57 2.13 26.99
C TYR A 677 -2.79 0.64 27.29
N SER A 678 -3.92 0.06 26.85
CA SER A 678 -4.16 -1.38 26.90
C SER A 678 -3.51 -2.14 25.75
N GLY A 679 -3.35 -1.51 24.58
CA GLY A 679 -3.01 -2.16 23.32
C GLY A 679 -4.18 -2.90 22.67
N PHE A 680 -5.41 -2.69 23.15
CA PHE A 680 -6.64 -3.33 22.63
C PHE A 680 -7.15 -2.62 21.38
N PRO A 681 -7.94 -3.30 20.53
CA PRO A 681 -8.48 -2.68 19.33
C PRO A 681 -9.64 -1.75 19.67
N ALA A 682 -9.81 -0.72 18.84
CA ALA A 682 -10.96 0.17 18.91
C ALA A 682 -11.37 0.64 17.52
N ILE A 683 -12.68 0.68 17.27
CA ILE A 683 -13.26 1.16 16.01
C ILE A 683 -14.11 2.40 16.28
N SER A 684 -13.81 3.48 15.56
CA SER A 684 -14.56 4.74 15.57
C SER A 684 -15.54 4.74 14.40
N ILE A 685 -16.82 5.07 14.65
CA ILE A 685 -17.91 4.94 13.67
C ILE A 685 -18.80 6.20 13.70
N PRO A 686 -19.23 6.74 12.54
CA PRO A 686 -20.12 7.91 12.48
C PRO A 686 -21.38 7.79 13.32
N ALA A 687 -21.62 8.76 14.20
CA ALA A 687 -22.82 8.84 15.05
C ALA A 687 -23.71 10.05 14.73
N GLY A 688 -23.32 10.87 13.76
CA GLY A 688 -24.04 12.04 13.31
C GLY A 688 -23.22 13.32 13.47
N PHE A 689 -23.92 14.42 13.74
CA PHE A 689 -23.35 15.76 13.72
C PHE A 689 -23.83 16.60 14.89
N VAL A 690 -22.92 17.39 15.48
CA VAL A 690 -23.30 18.46 16.42
C VAL A 690 -23.39 19.79 15.68
N THR A 691 -24.34 20.63 16.07
CA THR A 691 -24.42 22.02 15.59
C THR A 691 -23.60 22.89 16.53
N GLY A 692 -22.43 23.36 16.09
CA GLY A 692 -21.49 24.13 16.90
C GLY A 692 -21.90 25.58 17.19
N GLY A 693 -23.21 25.89 17.16
CA GLY A 693 -23.73 27.26 17.18
C GLY A 693 -23.50 28.05 15.88
N THR A 694 -22.91 27.41 14.87
CA THR A 694 -22.80 27.87 13.47
C THR A 694 -23.81 27.15 12.58
N GLU A 695 -24.00 27.60 11.34
CA GLU A 695 -24.83 26.88 10.35
C GLU A 695 -24.21 25.53 9.93
N GLU A 696 -22.88 25.38 10.05
CA GLU A 696 -22.16 24.17 9.65
C GLU A 696 -22.24 23.06 10.73
N LYS A 697 -22.57 21.86 10.28
CA LYS A 697 -22.65 20.64 11.09
C LYS A 697 -21.26 20.03 11.26
N LEU A 698 -20.86 19.75 12.49
CA LEU A 698 -19.56 19.14 12.78
C LEU A 698 -19.71 17.64 13.07
N PRO A 699 -19.00 16.77 12.33
CA PRO A 699 -19.02 15.33 12.55
C PRO A 699 -18.66 14.92 13.97
N GLN A 700 -19.31 13.86 14.46
CA GLN A 700 -18.97 13.21 15.71
C GLN A 700 -19.18 11.70 15.59
N ASN A 701 -18.22 10.94 16.12
CA ASN A 701 -18.29 9.49 16.17
C ASN A 701 -18.44 8.96 17.60
N ILE A 702 -18.93 7.73 17.68
CA ILE A 702 -18.77 6.83 18.83
C ILE A 702 -17.61 5.87 18.60
N GLU A 703 -17.06 5.33 19.68
CA GLU A 703 -15.99 4.33 19.67
C GLU A 703 -16.42 3.06 20.39
N LEU A 704 -16.19 1.92 19.75
CA LEU A 704 -16.28 0.60 20.37
C LEU A 704 -14.86 0.08 20.65
N LEU A 705 -14.58 -0.25 21.91
CA LEU A 705 -13.34 -0.88 22.35
C LEU A 705 -13.57 -2.37 22.65
N GLY A 706 -12.73 -3.22 22.08
CA GLY A 706 -12.85 -4.67 22.15
C GLY A 706 -11.75 -5.31 23.00
N ARG A 707 -11.78 -6.65 23.07
CA ARG A 707 -10.68 -7.46 23.62
C ARG A 707 -9.51 -7.52 22.63
N PRO A 708 -8.30 -7.86 23.09
CA PRO A 708 -7.17 -8.04 22.19
C PRO A 708 -7.47 -9.14 21.16
N PHE A 709 -7.26 -8.83 19.89
CA PHE A 709 -7.54 -9.69 18.72
C PHE A 709 -9.04 -9.94 18.40
N ASP A 710 -9.96 -9.17 19.00
CA ASP A 710 -11.41 -9.25 18.71
C ASP A 710 -11.88 -8.22 17.65
N GLU A 711 -11.01 -7.82 16.71
CA GLU A 711 -11.39 -6.90 15.62
C GLU A 711 -12.58 -7.44 14.82
N ALA A 712 -12.70 -8.76 14.66
CA ALA A 712 -13.83 -9.40 13.99
C ALA A 712 -15.17 -9.11 14.69
N ALA A 713 -15.19 -9.13 16.03
CA ALA A 713 -16.38 -8.79 16.81
C ALA A 713 -16.69 -7.29 16.72
N LEU A 714 -15.66 -6.44 16.80
CA LEU A 714 -15.83 -5.00 16.62
C LEU A 714 -16.38 -4.62 15.25
N ILE A 715 -15.84 -5.22 14.17
CA ILE A 715 -16.33 -5.01 12.80
C ILE A 715 -17.79 -5.45 12.69
N LYS A 716 -18.16 -6.58 13.28
CA LYS A 716 -19.55 -7.07 13.31
C LYS A 716 -20.52 -6.08 13.96
N LEU A 717 -20.19 -5.61 15.16
CA LEU A 717 -21.02 -4.63 15.89
C LEU A 717 -21.08 -3.30 15.14
N ALA A 718 -19.94 -2.84 14.61
CA ALA A 718 -19.84 -1.61 13.87
C ALA A 718 -20.64 -1.62 12.58
N TYR A 719 -20.54 -2.70 11.81
CA TYR A 719 -21.25 -2.87 10.54
C TYR A 719 -22.75 -2.89 10.79
N SER A 720 -23.22 -3.66 11.78
CA SER A 720 -24.63 -3.67 12.16
C SER A 720 -25.13 -2.26 12.54
N TYR A 721 -24.38 -1.51 13.36
CA TYR A 721 -24.73 -0.13 13.71
C TYR A 721 -24.77 0.79 12.48
N GLU A 722 -23.75 0.73 11.62
CA GLU A 722 -23.68 1.52 10.39
C GLU A 722 -24.87 1.22 9.48
N GLN A 723 -25.21 -0.05 9.24
CA GLN A 723 -26.32 -0.44 8.36
C GLN A 723 -27.69 -0.02 8.89
N HIS A 724 -27.87 0.10 10.21
CA HIS A 724 -29.11 0.58 10.82
C HIS A 724 -29.26 2.11 10.81
N THR A 725 -28.16 2.85 10.72
CA THR A 725 -28.17 4.31 10.95
C THR A 725 -27.76 5.15 9.75
N GLN A 726 -26.77 4.69 8.97
CA GLN A 726 -26.25 5.36 7.78
C GLN A 726 -25.93 6.85 8.01
N HIS A 727 -25.32 7.19 9.16
CA HIS A 727 -25.04 8.58 9.56
C HIS A 727 -24.02 9.31 8.69
N ARG A 728 -23.33 8.60 7.79
CA ARG A 728 -22.32 9.22 6.96
C ARG A 728 -22.95 10.21 5.99
N GLU A 729 -22.46 11.46 5.97
CA GLU A 729 -22.82 12.47 4.97
C GLU A 729 -21.55 13.03 4.32
N ALA A 730 -21.52 13.19 3.00
CA ALA A 730 -20.35 13.77 2.31
C ALA A 730 -20.21 15.29 2.60
N PRO A 731 -18.97 15.83 2.69
CA PRO A 731 -18.74 17.23 3.00
C PRO A 731 -19.18 18.19 1.88
N VAL A 732 -19.84 19.28 2.25
CA VAL A 732 -20.42 20.26 1.30
C VAL A 732 -19.38 21.09 0.55
N HIS A 733 -18.20 21.30 1.13
CA HIS A 733 -17.13 22.15 0.55
C HIS A 733 -16.40 21.50 -0.63
N VAL A 734 -16.66 20.22 -0.90
CA VAL A 734 -16.05 19.45 -1.98
C VAL A 734 -17.14 18.73 -2.79
N PRO A 735 -18.00 19.47 -3.50
CA PRO A 735 -19.12 18.88 -4.22
C PRO A 735 -18.67 17.90 -5.30
N ALA A 736 -19.58 17.02 -5.69
CA ALA A 736 -19.49 16.09 -6.82
C ALA A 736 -18.81 16.74 -8.04
N VAL A 737 -17.84 16.04 -8.63
CA VAL A 737 -17.25 16.48 -9.90
C VAL A 737 -18.06 15.80 -11.00
N LYS A 738 -19.14 16.45 -11.45
CA LYS A 738 -20.05 15.93 -12.50
C LYS A 738 -19.48 16.04 -13.92
N LYS A 739 -18.17 15.92 -14.10
CA LYS A 739 -17.60 15.73 -15.44
C LYS A 739 -17.42 14.22 -15.63
N PRO A 740 -17.78 13.66 -16.81
CA PRO A 740 -17.33 12.31 -17.11
C PRO A 740 -15.81 12.29 -16.98
N VAL A 741 -15.27 11.21 -16.42
CA VAL A 741 -13.83 10.96 -16.45
C VAL A 741 -13.48 10.71 -17.92
N GLU A 742 -13.21 11.77 -18.66
CA GLU A 742 -12.86 11.66 -20.07
C GLU A 742 -11.34 11.57 -20.18
N LEU A 743 -10.84 10.36 -20.46
CA LEU A 743 -9.47 10.24 -20.97
C LEU A 743 -9.34 11.16 -22.20
N PRO A 744 -8.17 11.80 -22.41
CA PRO A 744 -8.01 12.75 -23.51
C PRO A 744 -8.48 12.18 -24.85
N GLN A 745 -9.51 12.80 -25.41
CA GLN A 745 -10.07 12.42 -26.71
C GLN A 745 -9.49 13.29 -27.82
N PHE A 746 -9.27 12.66 -28.98
CA PHE A 746 -8.81 13.32 -30.19
C PHE A 746 -9.80 13.06 -31.31
N THR A 747 -10.28 14.12 -31.95
CA THR A 747 -11.37 14.05 -32.95
C THR A 747 -11.00 13.24 -34.20
N ASP A 748 -9.70 13.05 -34.46
CA ASP A 748 -9.15 12.29 -35.58
C ASP A 748 -8.65 10.89 -35.20
N VAL A 749 -8.90 10.44 -33.97
CA VAL A 749 -8.67 9.07 -33.51
C VAL A 749 -10.02 8.50 -33.03
N PRO A 750 -10.86 7.96 -33.95
CA PRO A 750 -12.15 7.38 -33.57
C PRO A 750 -11.97 6.11 -32.72
N SER A 751 -13.01 5.70 -31.98
CA SER A 751 -12.97 4.49 -31.14
C SER A 751 -12.68 3.19 -31.90
N THR A 752 -12.95 3.16 -33.19
CA THR A 752 -12.61 2.04 -34.09
C THR A 752 -11.14 2.04 -34.53
N HIS A 753 -10.35 3.04 -34.16
CA HIS A 753 -8.94 3.10 -34.50
C HIS A 753 -8.14 2.11 -33.64
N TRP A 754 -7.28 1.30 -34.26
CA TRP A 754 -6.54 0.23 -33.58
C TRP A 754 -5.67 0.69 -32.40
N ALA A 755 -5.23 1.95 -32.41
CA ALA A 755 -4.43 2.57 -31.34
C ALA A 755 -5.25 3.48 -30.41
N TYR A 756 -6.59 3.41 -30.44
CA TYR A 756 -7.45 4.35 -29.73
C TYR A 756 -7.17 4.39 -28.22
N ASP A 757 -7.24 3.24 -27.55
CA ASP A 757 -7.02 3.13 -26.10
C ASP A 757 -5.58 3.45 -25.72
N THR A 758 -4.61 2.98 -26.51
CA THR A 758 -3.20 3.29 -26.30
C THR A 758 -2.93 4.80 -26.33
N ILE A 759 -3.49 5.51 -27.32
CA ILE A 759 -3.26 6.95 -27.48
C ILE A 759 -3.87 7.73 -26.31
N ARG A 760 -5.11 7.43 -25.90
CA ARG A 760 -5.75 8.14 -24.78
C ARG A 760 -5.06 7.86 -23.45
N THR A 761 -4.58 6.64 -23.22
CA THR A 761 -3.92 6.23 -21.96
C THR A 761 -2.58 6.92 -21.83
N LEU A 762 -1.75 6.86 -22.90
CA LEU A 762 -0.47 7.58 -22.90
C LEU A 762 -0.65 9.10 -22.86
N ALA A 763 -1.77 9.63 -23.39
CA ALA A 763 -2.08 11.06 -23.31
C ALA A 763 -2.47 11.47 -21.89
N ALA A 764 -3.27 10.65 -21.19
CA ALA A 764 -3.59 10.85 -19.78
C ALA A 764 -2.34 10.80 -18.89
N GLN A 765 -1.39 9.92 -19.22
CA GLN A 765 -0.07 9.83 -18.58
C GLN A 765 0.89 10.97 -18.97
N GLN A 766 0.47 11.89 -19.84
CA GLN A 766 1.30 12.99 -20.39
C GLN A 766 2.55 12.53 -21.18
N ILE A 767 2.60 11.27 -21.58
CA ILE A 767 3.68 10.70 -22.38
C ILE A 767 3.55 11.15 -23.84
N VAL A 768 2.33 11.11 -24.37
CA VAL A 768 1.99 11.68 -25.67
C VAL A 768 1.10 12.91 -25.51
N GLN A 769 1.17 13.83 -26.47
CA GLN A 769 0.40 15.07 -26.44
C GLN A 769 -0.28 15.28 -27.79
N GLY A 770 -1.45 15.93 -27.79
CA GLY A 770 -2.11 16.38 -29.02
C GLY A 770 -1.30 17.45 -29.75
N THR A 771 -1.59 17.65 -31.03
CA THR A 771 -0.92 18.66 -31.88
C THR A 771 -1.64 20.02 -31.85
N GLY A 772 -2.62 20.20 -30.96
CA GLY A 772 -3.49 21.37 -30.86
C GLY A 772 -4.87 21.15 -31.49
N GLY A 773 -5.86 21.96 -31.11
CA GLY A 773 -7.20 21.95 -31.73
C GLY A 773 -7.97 20.63 -31.64
N SER A 774 -7.81 19.86 -30.55
CA SER A 774 -8.39 18.52 -30.32
C SER A 774 -7.91 17.40 -31.26
N LEU A 775 -6.77 17.59 -31.95
CA LEU A 775 -6.20 16.60 -32.88
C LEU A 775 -4.99 15.87 -32.28
N PHE A 776 -4.87 14.59 -32.59
CA PHE A 776 -3.66 13.79 -32.35
C PHE A 776 -2.81 13.64 -33.61
N MET A 777 -3.40 13.64 -34.79
CA MET A 777 -2.79 13.34 -36.10
C MET A 777 -2.15 11.94 -36.16
N PRO A 778 -2.92 10.83 -36.01
CA PRO A 778 -2.37 9.48 -35.88
C PRO A 778 -1.51 9.03 -37.09
N LYS A 779 -1.80 9.56 -38.29
CA LYS A 779 -1.08 9.24 -39.53
C LYS A 779 0.11 10.17 -39.82
N ARG A 780 0.31 11.23 -39.03
CA ARG A 780 1.46 12.13 -39.25
C ARG A 780 2.74 11.38 -38.87
N THR A 781 3.76 11.54 -39.70
CA THR A 781 5.10 11.02 -39.43
C THR A 781 5.71 11.70 -38.20
N VAL A 782 6.40 10.92 -37.38
CA VAL A 782 7.05 11.38 -36.15
C VAL A 782 8.46 11.82 -36.46
N THR A 783 8.89 12.95 -35.89
CA THR A 783 10.28 13.38 -36.00
C THR A 783 11.15 12.65 -34.97
N ARG A 784 12.45 12.59 -35.24
CA ARG A 784 13.42 11.98 -34.31
C ARG A 784 13.40 12.63 -32.93
N ALA A 785 13.31 13.96 -32.86
CA ALA A 785 13.21 14.67 -31.57
C ALA A 785 11.91 14.34 -30.83
N GLU A 786 10.79 14.23 -31.56
CA GLU A 786 9.50 13.91 -30.98
C GLU A 786 9.44 12.51 -30.37
N PHE A 787 9.96 11.50 -31.08
CA PHE A 787 10.03 10.16 -30.52
C PHE A 787 10.97 10.08 -29.31
N THR A 788 12.12 10.79 -29.35
CA THR A 788 13.02 10.89 -28.21
C THR A 788 12.34 11.50 -26.99
N SER A 789 11.61 12.59 -27.16
CA SER A 789 10.84 13.20 -26.08
C SER A 789 9.77 12.27 -25.51
N MET A 790 9.11 11.45 -26.34
CA MET A 790 8.18 10.43 -25.86
C MET A 790 8.89 9.39 -24.96
N LEU A 791 10.06 8.89 -25.37
CA LEU A 791 10.85 7.95 -24.56
C LEU A 791 11.33 8.59 -23.24
N VAL A 792 11.80 9.84 -23.28
CA VAL A 792 12.24 10.55 -22.08
C VAL A 792 11.11 10.70 -21.06
N ARG A 793 9.90 11.04 -21.53
CA ARG A 793 8.71 11.13 -20.68
C ARG A 793 8.28 9.76 -20.17
N ALA A 794 8.23 8.76 -21.05
CA ALA A 794 7.85 7.40 -20.70
C ALA A 794 8.75 6.79 -19.61
N LEU A 795 10.06 7.02 -19.73
CA LEU A 795 11.06 6.50 -18.80
C LEU A 795 11.39 7.44 -17.63
N LYS A 796 10.78 8.64 -17.59
CA LYS A 796 11.06 9.70 -16.61
C LYS A 796 12.55 9.95 -16.42
N LEU A 797 13.30 10.05 -17.52
CA LEU A 797 14.76 10.20 -17.43
C LEU A 797 15.11 11.51 -16.74
N GLU A 798 15.83 11.39 -15.63
CA GLU A 798 16.47 12.51 -14.94
C GLU A 798 17.90 12.70 -15.46
N ALA A 799 18.46 13.90 -15.26
CA ALA A 799 19.60 14.45 -16.00
C ALA A 799 20.77 13.47 -16.23
N ALA A 800 21.20 13.36 -17.50
CA ALA A 800 22.45 12.73 -17.91
C ALA A 800 23.16 13.62 -18.97
N GLY A 801 24.49 13.72 -18.84
CA GLY A 801 25.54 14.34 -19.71
C GLY A 801 25.20 15.24 -20.91
N SER A 802 26.04 16.26 -21.14
CA SER A 802 25.94 17.15 -22.32
C SER A 802 26.29 16.42 -23.62
N ALA A 803 25.29 16.01 -24.39
CA ALA A 803 25.47 15.74 -25.81
C ALA A 803 25.29 17.06 -26.59
N ASP A 804 26.41 17.70 -26.92
CA ASP A 804 26.42 18.97 -27.67
C ASP A 804 26.25 18.72 -29.17
N PHE A 805 25.00 18.56 -29.61
CA PHE A 805 24.68 18.54 -31.04
C PHE A 805 24.52 19.98 -31.57
N SER A 806 25.21 20.33 -32.64
CA SER A 806 25.23 21.69 -33.19
C SER A 806 23.88 22.12 -33.79
N ASP A 807 23.01 21.15 -34.09
CA ASP A 807 21.66 21.35 -34.62
C ASP A 807 20.56 21.18 -33.57
N VAL A 808 20.90 21.14 -32.27
CA VAL A 808 19.96 21.14 -31.14
C VAL A 808 20.16 22.43 -30.33
N PRO A 809 19.45 23.53 -30.68
CA PRO A 809 19.60 24.79 -29.96
C PRO A 809 19.12 24.66 -28.51
N ALA A 810 19.82 25.28 -27.55
CA ALA A 810 19.49 25.20 -26.12
C ALA A 810 18.06 25.67 -25.76
N GLY A 811 17.44 26.52 -26.59
CA GLY A 811 16.06 26.99 -26.43
C GLY A 811 15.00 26.14 -27.14
N ALA A 812 15.38 25.07 -27.85
CA ALA A 812 14.42 24.20 -28.51
C ALA A 812 13.63 23.37 -27.48
N TRP A 813 12.34 23.13 -27.75
CA TRP A 813 11.45 22.43 -26.81
C TRP A 813 11.92 21.00 -26.47
N TYR A 814 12.69 20.36 -27.37
CA TYR A 814 13.25 19.03 -27.21
C TYR A 814 14.69 19.00 -26.69
N ALA A 815 15.34 20.16 -26.48
CA ALA A 815 16.78 20.22 -26.19
C ALA A 815 17.15 19.44 -24.91
N GLY A 816 16.35 19.61 -23.85
CA GLY A 816 16.53 18.88 -22.61
C GLY A 816 16.35 17.38 -22.77
N ASP A 817 15.32 16.96 -23.53
CA ASP A 817 15.00 15.55 -23.75
C ASP A 817 16.08 14.86 -24.60
N VAL A 818 16.55 15.50 -25.67
CA VAL A 818 17.64 14.97 -26.48
C VAL A 818 18.92 14.80 -25.66
N SER A 819 19.24 15.78 -24.82
CA SER A 819 20.40 15.70 -23.92
C SER A 819 20.29 14.52 -22.97
N LYS A 820 19.15 14.38 -22.27
CA LYS A 820 18.87 13.27 -21.36
C LYS A 820 19.00 11.90 -22.04
N ALA A 821 18.34 11.73 -23.19
CA ALA A 821 18.35 10.45 -23.90
C ALA A 821 19.73 10.10 -24.46
N ALA A 822 20.51 11.10 -24.88
CA ALA A 822 21.87 10.89 -25.39
C ALA A 822 22.83 10.54 -24.24
N GLY A 823 22.74 11.25 -23.12
CA GLY A 823 23.49 10.94 -21.90
C GLY A 823 23.16 9.54 -21.35
N ALA A 824 21.92 9.08 -21.54
CA ALA A 824 21.46 7.74 -21.19
C ALA A 824 21.84 6.67 -22.24
N GLY A 825 22.47 7.02 -23.35
CA GLY A 825 22.87 6.09 -24.42
C GLY A 825 21.73 5.55 -25.28
N ILE A 826 20.49 6.02 -25.06
CA ILE A 826 19.29 5.63 -25.82
C ILE A 826 19.40 6.12 -27.27
N VAL A 827 19.88 7.36 -27.45
CA VAL A 827 20.02 7.98 -28.78
C VAL A 827 21.47 8.34 -29.08
N ASN A 828 21.84 8.19 -30.36
CA ASN A 828 23.08 8.71 -30.92
C ASN A 828 22.75 9.76 -31.99
N GLY A 829 23.69 10.66 -32.26
CA GLY A 829 23.61 11.57 -33.41
C GLY A 829 23.65 10.80 -34.73
N ARG A 830 23.06 11.38 -35.80
CA ARG A 830 23.26 10.89 -37.17
C ARG A 830 24.72 11.08 -37.61
N SER A 831 25.41 12.05 -37.01
CA SER A 831 26.86 12.21 -37.06
C SER A 831 27.42 12.52 -35.67
N ALA A 832 28.74 12.69 -35.55
CA ALA A 832 29.37 13.08 -34.29
C ALA A 832 28.88 14.45 -33.75
N THR A 833 28.34 15.32 -34.60
CA THR A 833 27.92 16.68 -34.22
C THR A 833 26.47 17.01 -34.54
N SER A 834 25.73 16.14 -35.22
CA SER A 834 24.34 16.41 -35.64
C SER A 834 23.39 15.31 -35.19
N PHE A 835 22.30 15.72 -34.54
CA PHE A 835 21.20 14.84 -34.11
C PHE A 835 20.12 14.67 -35.17
N ALA A 836 19.92 15.69 -36.02
CA ALA A 836 18.85 15.82 -37.00
C ALA A 836 17.43 15.76 -36.38
N PRO A 837 17.07 16.74 -35.51
CA PRO A 837 15.85 16.67 -34.70
C PRO A 837 14.54 16.69 -35.50
N ASN A 838 14.53 17.29 -36.69
CA ASN A 838 13.33 17.45 -37.52
C ASN A 838 13.16 16.36 -38.58
N ASP A 839 14.14 15.47 -38.74
CA ASP A 839 14.02 14.35 -39.67
C ASP A 839 12.93 13.39 -39.21
N SER A 840 12.14 12.86 -40.16
CA SER A 840 11.30 11.69 -39.90
C SER A 840 12.16 10.52 -39.42
N ILE A 841 11.61 9.71 -38.51
CA ILE A 841 12.28 8.51 -38.01
C ILE A 841 11.69 7.26 -38.67
N THR A 842 12.57 6.36 -39.12
CA THR A 842 12.16 5.08 -39.71
C THR A 842 11.82 4.05 -38.63
N ARG A 843 11.02 3.04 -38.97
CA ARG A 843 10.66 1.94 -38.05
C ARG A 843 11.88 1.20 -37.51
N GLU A 844 12.93 0.98 -38.32
CA GLU A 844 14.16 0.33 -37.84
C GLU A 844 14.97 1.21 -36.86
N GLU A 845 14.95 2.54 -37.03
CA GLU A 845 15.57 3.48 -36.09
C GLU A 845 14.81 3.56 -34.76
N VAL A 846 13.47 3.57 -34.82
CA VAL A 846 12.60 3.52 -33.64
C VAL A 846 12.91 2.29 -32.80
N VAL A 847 12.99 1.11 -33.41
CA VAL A 847 13.22 -0.14 -32.69
C VAL A 847 14.57 -0.16 -31.97
N ILE A 848 15.61 0.44 -32.54
CA ILE A 848 16.91 0.55 -31.86
C ILE A 848 16.81 1.41 -30.61
N MET A 849 16.15 2.57 -30.72
CA MET A 849 15.92 3.43 -29.56
C MET A 849 15.07 2.71 -28.52
N LEU A 850 14.07 1.92 -28.94
CA LEU A 850 13.18 1.16 -28.07
C LEU A 850 13.90 0.04 -27.31
N VAL A 851 14.73 -0.75 -27.98
CA VAL A 851 15.51 -1.81 -27.35
C VAL A 851 16.51 -1.23 -26.35
N LYS A 852 17.19 -0.13 -26.71
CA LYS A 852 18.10 0.55 -25.77
C LYS A 852 17.38 1.13 -24.57
N ALA A 853 16.21 1.74 -24.79
CA ALA A 853 15.33 2.22 -23.75
C ALA A 853 14.91 1.09 -22.81
N TYR A 854 14.51 -0.06 -23.36
CA TYR A 854 14.13 -1.25 -22.59
C TYR A 854 15.30 -1.80 -21.77
N GLU A 855 16.44 -2.04 -22.41
CA GLU A 855 17.64 -2.57 -21.74
C GLU A 855 18.13 -1.65 -20.62
N LEU A 856 18.05 -0.33 -20.82
CA LEU A 856 18.35 0.66 -19.79
C LEU A 856 17.33 0.63 -18.64
N HIS A 857 16.03 0.70 -18.96
CA HIS A 857 14.96 0.84 -17.98
C HIS A 857 14.86 -0.38 -17.06
N TYR A 858 14.92 -1.58 -17.64
CA TYR A 858 14.83 -2.84 -16.91
C TYR A 858 16.21 -3.37 -16.46
N GLN A 859 17.28 -2.59 -16.65
CA GLN A 859 18.66 -2.95 -16.30
C GLN A 859 19.04 -4.38 -16.77
N THR A 860 18.67 -4.70 -18.00
CA THR A 860 18.80 -6.03 -18.59
C THR A 860 19.40 -5.98 -19.98
N THR A 861 19.81 -7.11 -20.53
CA THR A 861 20.25 -7.23 -21.93
C THR A 861 19.36 -8.25 -22.62
N LEU A 862 18.69 -7.82 -23.70
CA LEU A 862 17.85 -8.73 -24.46
C LEU A 862 18.73 -9.73 -25.21
N SER A 863 18.31 -11.00 -25.19
CA SER A 863 19.01 -12.08 -25.89
C SER A 863 19.09 -11.79 -27.38
N PRO A 864 20.29 -11.91 -28.02
CA PRO A 864 20.43 -11.75 -29.45
C PRO A 864 19.47 -12.67 -30.22
N ALA A 865 18.86 -12.12 -31.27
CA ALA A 865 17.94 -12.86 -32.14
C ALA A 865 18.00 -12.29 -33.55
N ALA A 866 17.77 -13.16 -34.55
CA ALA A 866 17.54 -12.73 -35.92
C ALA A 866 16.05 -12.43 -36.13
N PRO A 867 15.70 -11.41 -36.92
CA PRO A 867 14.31 -11.09 -37.24
C PRO A 867 13.73 -12.20 -38.13
N SER A 868 12.44 -12.50 -37.96
CA SER A 868 11.71 -13.53 -38.72
C SER A 868 10.60 -12.95 -39.59
N PHE A 869 10.60 -11.64 -39.81
CA PHE A 869 9.66 -10.96 -40.70
C PHE A 869 9.85 -11.36 -42.16
N LYS A 870 8.76 -11.34 -42.94
CA LYS A 870 8.82 -11.73 -44.38
C LYS A 870 9.74 -10.84 -45.21
N ASP A 871 9.90 -9.58 -44.81
CA ASP A 871 10.76 -8.58 -45.41
C ASP A 871 12.07 -8.36 -44.62
N GLN A 872 12.52 -9.37 -43.86
CA GLN A 872 13.78 -9.31 -43.10
C GLN A 872 15.00 -8.90 -43.96
N ALA A 873 15.00 -9.25 -45.25
CA ALA A 873 16.07 -8.88 -46.18
C ALA A 873 16.16 -7.36 -46.46
N ALA A 874 15.10 -6.61 -46.17
CA ALA A 874 15.07 -5.14 -46.29
C ALA A 874 15.57 -4.43 -45.02
N ILE A 875 15.79 -5.16 -43.91
CA ILE A 875 16.28 -4.61 -42.66
C ILE A 875 17.78 -4.33 -42.81
N SER A 876 18.22 -3.14 -42.40
CA SER A 876 19.64 -2.81 -42.47
C SER A 876 20.47 -3.73 -41.58
N SER A 877 21.69 -4.05 -42.00
CA SER A 877 22.60 -4.91 -41.22
C SER A 877 22.85 -4.38 -39.81
N TRP A 878 22.93 -3.07 -39.63
CA TRP A 878 23.10 -2.41 -38.32
C TRP A 878 21.85 -2.43 -37.43
N ALA A 879 20.66 -2.69 -38.00
CA ALA A 879 19.40 -2.75 -37.26
C ALA A 879 18.92 -4.20 -37.04
N SER A 880 19.42 -5.16 -37.83
CA SER A 880 18.91 -6.54 -37.87
C SER A 880 18.84 -7.20 -36.49
N GLU A 881 19.89 -7.10 -35.68
CA GLU A 881 19.91 -7.71 -34.34
C GLU A 881 18.90 -7.04 -33.39
N PHE A 882 18.80 -5.71 -33.41
CA PHE A 882 17.83 -4.97 -32.59
C PHE A 882 16.39 -5.32 -32.97
N VAL A 883 16.09 -5.46 -34.28
CA VAL A 883 14.76 -5.87 -34.73
C VAL A 883 14.44 -7.29 -34.30
N GLY A 884 15.41 -8.21 -34.35
CA GLY A 884 15.22 -9.57 -33.85
C GLY A 884 15.01 -9.62 -32.33
N LYS A 885 15.80 -8.86 -31.56
CA LYS A 885 15.62 -8.69 -30.10
C LYS A 885 14.21 -8.20 -29.78
N ALA A 886 13.80 -7.10 -30.41
CA ALA A 886 12.49 -6.50 -30.19
C ALA A 886 11.35 -7.44 -30.58
N GLN A 887 11.48 -8.21 -31.66
CA GLN A 887 10.47 -9.18 -32.07
C GLN A 887 10.35 -10.33 -31.06
N LYS A 888 11.48 -10.87 -30.60
CA LYS A 888 11.51 -11.97 -29.63
C LYS A 888 10.93 -11.58 -28.27
N SER A 889 11.18 -10.34 -27.86
CA SER A 889 10.71 -9.80 -26.58
C SER A 889 9.32 -9.18 -26.64
N GLY A 890 8.62 -9.25 -27.78
CA GLY A 890 7.27 -8.69 -27.93
C GLY A 890 7.20 -7.16 -28.10
N LEU A 891 8.32 -6.44 -27.98
CA LEU A 891 8.41 -4.99 -28.15
C LEU A 891 7.92 -4.51 -29.52
N VAL A 892 8.09 -5.34 -30.56
CA VAL A 892 7.63 -5.01 -31.90
C VAL A 892 6.90 -6.18 -32.55
N GLN A 893 5.76 -5.86 -33.15
CA GLN A 893 4.99 -6.79 -33.97
C GLN A 893 4.99 -6.36 -35.44
N GLY A 894 4.89 -7.34 -36.33
CA GLY A 894 4.71 -7.10 -37.75
C GLY A 894 3.27 -6.76 -38.06
N THR A 895 3.01 -6.26 -39.27
CA THR A 895 1.65 -6.16 -39.79
C THR A 895 0.98 -7.53 -39.82
N PRO A 896 -0.37 -7.63 -39.91
CA PRO A 896 -1.07 -8.90 -40.08
C PRO A 896 -0.58 -9.74 -41.28
N SER A 897 0.04 -9.09 -42.27
CA SER A 897 0.65 -9.74 -43.42
C SER A 897 2.03 -10.37 -43.14
N GLY A 898 2.60 -10.16 -41.95
CA GLY A 898 3.91 -10.63 -41.51
C GLY A 898 5.09 -9.74 -41.91
N LEU A 899 4.84 -8.48 -42.30
CA LEU A 899 5.86 -7.50 -42.72
C LEU A 899 6.23 -6.55 -41.58
N PHE A 900 7.50 -6.17 -41.48
CA PHE A 900 8.00 -5.15 -40.56
C PHE A 900 8.10 -3.75 -41.18
N SER A 901 8.35 -3.65 -42.48
CA SER A 901 8.52 -2.41 -43.24
C SER A 901 9.62 -1.49 -42.69
N PRO A 902 10.89 -1.94 -42.61
CA PRO A 902 11.97 -1.27 -41.86
C PRO A 902 12.24 0.18 -42.29
N LYS A 903 12.09 0.47 -43.58
CA LYS A 903 12.37 1.78 -44.19
C LYS A 903 11.19 2.75 -44.18
N SER A 904 10.02 2.31 -43.73
CA SER A 904 8.86 3.19 -43.62
C SER A 904 9.05 4.15 -42.45
N GLU A 905 8.65 5.40 -42.65
CA GLU A 905 8.60 6.40 -41.58
C GLU A 905 7.53 6.01 -40.56
N ALA A 906 7.86 6.04 -39.28
CA ALA A 906 6.92 5.75 -38.22
C ALA A 906 5.93 6.92 -38.08
N ASN A 907 4.64 6.59 -38.01
CA ASN A 907 3.61 7.58 -37.69
C ASN A 907 3.37 7.68 -36.17
N ARG A 908 2.57 8.67 -35.76
CA ARG A 908 2.29 8.95 -34.35
C ARG A 908 1.55 7.83 -33.62
N ALA A 909 0.62 7.15 -34.29
CA ALA A 909 -0.08 6.02 -33.67
C ALA A 909 0.87 4.83 -33.45
N GLU A 910 1.74 4.54 -34.43
CA GLU A 910 2.78 3.53 -34.28
C GLU A 910 3.77 3.89 -33.18
N ALA A 911 4.22 5.14 -33.11
CA ALA A 911 5.10 5.62 -32.06
C ALA A 911 4.46 5.47 -30.67
N ALA A 912 3.19 5.83 -30.51
CA ALA A 912 2.45 5.61 -29.26
C ALA A 912 2.39 4.11 -28.91
N GLN A 913 2.09 3.24 -29.88
CA GLN A 913 2.07 1.80 -29.64
C GLN A 913 3.45 1.25 -29.25
N PHE A 914 4.53 1.70 -29.89
CA PHE A 914 5.87 1.27 -29.52
C PHE A 914 6.22 1.66 -28.08
N ILE A 915 5.83 2.86 -27.66
CA ILE A 915 6.02 3.29 -26.26
C ILE A 915 5.18 2.45 -25.31
N ALA A 916 3.93 2.13 -25.65
CA ALA A 916 3.11 1.24 -24.83
C ALA A 916 3.75 -0.14 -24.67
N ASN A 917 4.19 -0.75 -25.77
CA ASN A 917 4.88 -2.05 -25.73
C ASN A 917 6.19 -2.04 -24.93
N LEU A 918 6.83 -0.87 -24.76
CA LEU A 918 8.02 -0.72 -23.92
C LEU A 918 7.67 -0.66 -22.43
N LEU A 919 6.47 -0.17 -22.09
CA LEU A 919 6.00 0.01 -20.72
C LEU A 919 5.23 -1.22 -20.20
N ASP A 920 4.68 -2.01 -21.12
CA ASP A 920 4.14 -3.37 -20.90
C ASP A 920 5.28 -4.35 -20.60
#